data_AF-A0A2V9NCE2-F1
#
_entry.id   AF-A0A2V9NCE2-F1
#
_cell.length_a   1.000
_cell.length_b   1.000
_cell.length_c   1.000
_cell.angle_alpha   90.00
_cell.angle_beta   90.00
_cell.angle_gamma   90.00
#
_symmetry.space_group_name_H-M   'P 1'
#
loop_
_entity.id
_entity.type
_entity.pdbx_description
1 polymer ?
#
loop_
_entity_poly.entity_id
_entity_poly.type
_entity_poly.pdbx_seq_one_letter_code
_entity_poly.pdbx_strand_id
1 'polypeptide(L)'
;MVRIPIIRLGRGRPDQRPPKLASYRPEFSFRGLQVGVDNLRHDVHLSRKFVEQMRLHVSRLIIRHADLEGILDAQTVDAAKQNLPGGLRPATMSSRAAASDLKPLLSDLLVGSVNRAKVSGSIAVDLLGRTAILKFLKLELNSQFLLLLERGRTKLKSYEGMRSDRAVEFRERISQFQVNKKIILRKTSQDLFRTVREIEKETLARMRRSLFGADQEHTYALFLNPLVFSEDGRDPYLNAEHYVMLGNFDRDPDRFMRIRELFISFVSSLTGQGAIEESAMEGWLNVPENAQELVAAGQPDDATEAGQGQRLRLTAWLNLLERENVMDWVAASYEIVPLLSEYSPRINPQQLKNGLISREERERVEKLIAEHGRLSPESWYSAMARFSACKGSERAKVAGRFMRDFLRYHRDLRRLEALSSGLDAVNLIGSDRIQELSAMNGTLYEFLLAEEQKPASDKISRHVIIKADVRDSTKLTRMLLERGMNPASYFSLNFYDPVNKLLAKYEATKVFAEGDALILALLEHDGKASLPVSRACVLAREIIEIVRGYNHLLQRAGLPSLELGIGISFQDSPPMYLMDGDRQIMISDALNESDRLSSCNKRVRKMLSAVDTPFNVHAFQTAEVQESDEDLIVKYNLNGIKMSEAAFARLQQEMSTLSSFASEPRLQTARPKRNQHNRPQIDRSAILQCRLEMPL
;
A
#
# COMPACT_ATOMS: atom_id res chain seq x y z
N MET A 1 -67.87 39.47 -49.91
CA MET A 1 -67.36 38.34 -49.10
C MET A 1 -65.92 38.63 -48.71
N VAL A 2 -65.71 38.95 -47.43
CA VAL A 2 -64.41 39.38 -46.87
C VAL A 2 -63.56 38.13 -46.59
N ARG A 3 -62.34 38.10 -47.12
CA ARG A 3 -61.35 37.03 -46.85
C ARG A 3 -60.83 37.17 -45.42
N ILE A 4 -61.18 36.21 -44.58
CA ILE A 4 -60.61 36.04 -43.24
C ILE A 4 -59.17 35.50 -43.38
N PRO A 5 -58.16 36.12 -42.74
CA PRO A 5 -56.80 35.62 -42.79
C PRO A 5 -56.63 34.39 -41.90
N ILE A 6 -55.95 33.38 -42.43
CA ILE A 6 -55.59 32.16 -41.72
C ILE A 6 -54.52 32.50 -40.68
N ILE A 7 -54.91 32.48 -39.41
CA ILE A 7 -54.01 32.53 -38.26
C ILE A 7 -53.20 31.23 -38.27
N ARG A 8 -51.90 31.30 -38.58
CA ARG A 8 -50.95 30.22 -38.30
C ARG A 8 -50.80 30.14 -36.78
N LEU A 9 -51.46 29.16 -36.16
CA LEU A 9 -51.20 28.71 -34.80
C LEU A 9 -49.70 28.42 -34.66
N GLY A 10 -49.06 29.11 -33.71
CA GLY A 10 -47.63 29.01 -33.45
C GLY A 10 -47.18 27.58 -33.18
N ARG A 11 -45.98 27.24 -33.65
CA ARG A 11 -45.23 26.07 -33.19
C ARG A 11 -45.18 26.11 -31.65
N GLY A 12 -45.49 24.98 -31.01
CA GLY A 12 -45.49 24.83 -29.56
C GLY A 12 -44.19 25.34 -28.93
N ARG A 13 -44.27 25.78 -27.67
CA ARG A 13 -43.09 26.19 -26.88
C ARG A 13 -42.01 25.09 -26.99
N PRO A 14 -40.75 25.45 -27.25
CA PRO A 14 -39.65 24.48 -27.25
C PRO A 14 -39.65 23.73 -25.92
N ASP A 15 -39.45 22.41 -26.01
CA ASP A 15 -39.61 21.44 -24.93
C ASP A 15 -38.93 21.91 -23.64
N GLN A 16 -39.73 22.31 -22.64
CA GLN A 16 -39.28 22.71 -21.30
C GLN A 16 -39.01 21.51 -20.40
N ARG A 17 -38.76 20.33 -20.98
CA ARG A 17 -38.43 19.13 -20.21
C ARG A 17 -37.12 19.35 -19.44
N PRO A 18 -37.08 18.98 -18.16
CA PRO A 18 -35.84 19.07 -17.39
C PRO A 18 -34.77 18.17 -18.04
N PRO A 19 -33.50 18.63 -18.09
CA PRO A 19 -32.42 17.87 -18.68
C PRO A 19 -32.18 16.56 -17.91
N LYS A 20 -31.83 15.48 -18.61
CA LYS A 20 -31.53 14.19 -17.98
C LYS A 20 -30.04 14.10 -17.65
N LEU A 21 -29.68 14.45 -16.41
CA LEU A 21 -28.29 14.48 -15.97
C LEU A 21 -27.87 13.13 -15.38
N ALA A 22 -26.71 12.63 -15.81
CA ALA A 22 -26.06 11.47 -15.21
C ALA A 22 -25.22 11.90 -13.99
N SER A 23 -25.03 10.98 -13.04
CA SER A 23 -24.30 11.21 -11.80
C SER A 23 -23.15 10.22 -11.64
N TYR A 24 -22.00 10.70 -11.15
CA TYR A 24 -20.82 9.89 -10.86
C TYR A 24 -20.15 10.36 -9.57
N ARG A 25 -19.77 9.42 -8.70
CA ARG A 25 -18.97 9.69 -7.50
C ARG A 25 -17.68 8.85 -7.56
N PRO A 26 -16.50 9.47 -7.60
CA PRO A 26 -15.24 8.75 -7.46
C PRO A 26 -15.16 8.08 -6.08
N GLU A 27 -14.91 6.79 -6.05
CA GLU A 27 -14.63 6.03 -4.83
C GLU A 27 -13.34 5.23 -4.99
N PHE A 28 -12.54 5.16 -3.94
CA PHE A 28 -11.28 4.43 -3.93
C PHE A 28 -11.07 3.79 -2.55
N SER A 29 -10.89 2.47 -2.50
CA SER A 29 -10.67 1.75 -1.25
C SER A 29 -9.92 0.44 -1.49
N PHE A 30 -9.21 -0.02 -0.46
CA PHE A 30 -8.49 -1.30 -0.45
C PHE A 30 -9.30 -2.38 0.31
N ARG A 31 -10.61 -2.45 0.05
CA ARG A 31 -11.51 -3.40 0.76
C ARG A 31 -10.97 -4.83 0.66
N GLY A 32 -10.95 -5.51 1.81
CA GLY A 32 -10.48 -6.89 1.93
C GLY A 32 -8.97 -7.05 2.09
N LEU A 33 -8.20 -5.96 2.14
CA LEU A 33 -6.77 -6.02 2.48
C LEU A 33 -6.55 -5.75 3.97
N GLN A 34 -5.56 -6.45 4.54
CA GLN A 34 -5.14 -6.27 5.92
C GLN A 34 -4.29 -5.00 6.03
N VAL A 35 -4.47 -4.25 7.11
CA VAL A 35 -3.60 -3.12 7.43
C VAL A 35 -2.27 -3.60 8.02
N GLY A 36 -1.26 -2.75 7.93
CA GLY A 36 0.09 -2.96 8.43
C GLY A 36 0.20 -2.84 9.94
N VAL A 37 1.44 -2.80 10.42
CA VAL A 37 1.81 -2.77 11.84
C VAL A 37 1.24 -1.55 12.57
N ASP A 38 1.02 -0.43 11.88
CA ASP A 38 0.44 0.78 12.46
C ASP A 38 -1.09 0.75 12.60
N ASN A 39 -1.75 -0.31 12.12
CA ASN A 39 -3.21 -0.49 12.07
C ASN A 39 -3.99 0.60 11.32
N LEU A 40 -3.30 1.45 10.55
CA LEU A 40 -3.91 2.57 9.82
C LEU A 40 -3.66 2.45 8.32
N ARG A 41 -2.47 2.01 7.92
CA ARG A 41 -2.00 1.99 6.53
C ARG A 41 -1.59 0.59 6.12
N HIS A 42 -1.63 0.31 4.83
CA HIS A 42 -1.13 -0.94 4.26
C HIS A 42 0.38 -0.87 4.10
N ASP A 43 1.07 -1.83 4.70
CA ASP A 43 2.52 -1.94 4.65
C ASP A 43 2.96 -2.55 3.32
N VAL A 44 3.69 -1.77 2.53
CA VAL A 44 4.11 -2.15 1.18
C VAL A 44 5.62 -2.07 1.04
N HIS A 45 6.22 -3.15 0.55
CA HIS A 45 7.63 -3.18 0.14
C HIS A 45 7.72 -3.26 -1.39
N LEU A 46 8.43 -2.29 -1.99
CA LEU A 46 8.77 -2.32 -3.40
C LEU A 46 10.18 -2.90 -3.58
N SER A 47 10.39 -3.60 -4.69
CA SER A 47 11.71 -4.08 -5.13
C SER A 47 12.81 -3.04 -4.91
N ARG A 48 13.90 -3.44 -4.23
CA ARG A 48 15.06 -2.57 -3.99
C ARG A 48 15.72 -2.15 -5.30
N LYS A 49 15.91 -3.11 -6.21
CA LYS A 49 16.46 -2.86 -7.54
C LYS A 49 15.59 -1.88 -8.33
N PHE A 50 14.26 -2.03 -8.26
CA PHE A 50 13.33 -1.08 -8.89
C PHE A 50 13.48 0.32 -8.31
N VAL A 51 13.46 0.46 -6.98
CA VAL A 51 13.55 1.75 -6.28
C VAL A 51 14.85 2.46 -6.64
N GLU A 52 15.97 1.76 -6.63
CA GLU A 52 17.29 2.31 -7.01
C GLU A 52 17.32 2.77 -8.47
N GLN A 53 16.91 1.91 -9.41
CA GLN A 53 16.95 2.25 -10.83
C GLN A 53 15.98 3.39 -11.18
N MET A 54 14.79 3.40 -10.59
CA MET A 54 13.82 4.47 -10.77
C MET A 54 14.33 5.80 -10.21
N ARG A 55 14.94 5.80 -9.02
CA ARG A 55 15.57 6.98 -8.42
C ARG A 55 16.60 7.61 -9.36
N LEU A 56 17.46 6.78 -9.96
CA LEU A 56 18.44 7.25 -10.94
C LEU A 56 17.76 7.80 -12.20
N HIS A 57 16.70 7.14 -12.67
CA HIS A 57 15.94 7.59 -13.82
C HIS A 57 15.28 8.95 -13.59
N VAL A 58 14.56 9.13 -12.47
CA VAL A 58 13.95 10.41 -12.09
C VAL A 58 15.01 11.51 -12.00
N SER A 59 16.17 11.22 -11.40
CA SER A 59 17.29 12.16 -11.34
C SER A 59 17.75 12.61 -12.73
N ARG A 60 17.91 11.67 -13.67
CA ARG A 60 18.33 11.97 -15.05
C ARG A 60 17.29 12.83 -15.78
N LEU A 61 16.01 12.54 -15.61
CA LEU A 61 14.94 13.37 -16.21
C LEU A 61 14.95 14.79 -15.64
N ILE A 62 15.15 14.95 -14.33
CA ILE A 62 15.26 16.27 -13.70
C ILE A 62 16.47 17.03 -14.25
N ILE A 63 17.64 16.39 -14.34
CA ILE A 63 18.87 16.98 -14.90
C ILE A 63 18.64 17.43 -16.35
N ARG A 64 18.00 16.58 -17.17
CA ARG A 64 17.67 16.89 -18.57
C ARG A 64 16.75 18.10 -18.68
N HIS A 65 15.63 18.10 -17.96
CA HIS A 65 14.66 19.22 -18.00
C HIS A 65 15.18 20.50 -17.34
N ALA A 66 16.28 20.41 -16.59
CA ALA A 66 16.98 21.53 -15.99
C ALA A 66 18.15 22.07 -16.82
N ASP A 67 18.48 21.45 -17.97
CA ASP A 67 19.66 21.78 -18.78
C ASP A 67 20.99 21.72 -17.99
N LEU A 68 21.09 20.77 -17.06
CA LEU A 68 22.28 20.55 -16.19
C LEU A 68 23.14 19.35 -16.60
N GLU A 69 22.93 18.80 -17.80
CA GLU A 69 23.73 17.69 -18.34
C GLU A 69 25.21 18.08 -18.44
N GLY A 70 26.11 17.19 -17.98
CA GLY A 70 27.56 17.44 -17.93
C GLY A 70 28.01 18.37 -16.79
N ILE A 71 27.08 18.92 -16.01
CA ILE A 71 27.36 19.75 -14.84
C ILE A 71 27.07 18.99 -13.55
N LEU A 72 25.93 18.30 -13.50
CA LEU A 72 25.57 17.36 -12.46
C LEU A 72 25.38 15.98 -13.10
N ASP A 73 26.04 14.97 -12.55
CA ASP A 73 25.82 13.59 -12.96
C ASP A 73 24.77 12.94 -12.06
N ALA A 74 23.86 12.17 -12.65
CA ALA A 74 23.03 11.25 -11.89
C ALA A 74 23.96 10.20 -11.28
N GLN A 75 23.99 10.08 -9.95
CA GLN A 75 24.85 9.10 -9.26
C GLN A 75 24.70 7.71 -9.91
N THR A 76 25.80 7.07 -10.28
CA THR A 76 25.85 5.61 -10.22
C THR A 76 26.06 5.25 -8.75
N VAL A 77 25.43 4.18 -8.28
CA VAL A 77 25.67 3.68 -6.92
C VAL A 77 27.09 3.08 -6.89
N ASP A 78 28.10 3.93 -6.73
CA ASP A 78 29.50 3.56 -6.52
C ASP A 78 30.07 4.30 -5.30
N ALA A 79 29.27 4.39 -4.23
CA ALA A 79 29.70 4.91 -2.94
C ALA A 79 30.44 3.86 -2.05
N ALA A 80 31.00 2.80 -2.65
CA ALA A 80 31.74 1.75 -1.93
C ALA A 80 33.20 1.56 -2.39
N LYS A 81 33.73 2.38 -3.30
CA LYS A 81 35.11 2.18 -3.84
C LYS A 81 35.99 3.43 -3.84
N GLN A 82 35.83 4.32 -2.85
CA GLN A 82 36.87 5.32 -2.57
C GLN A 82 37.74 4.83 -1.41
N ASN A 83 38.69 3.94 -1.71
CA ASN A 83 39.95 3.73 -0.99
C ASN A 83 40.81 2.67 -1.72
N LEU A 84 41.38 3.02 -2.88
CA LEU A 84 42.60 2.38 -3.39
C LEU A 84 43.48 3.45 -4.08
N PRO A 85 44.73 3.63 -3.65
CA PRO A 85 45.69 4.46 -4.35
C PRO A 85 46.35 3.64 -5.46
N GLY A 86 46.07 3.97 -6.71
CA GLY A 86 46.68 3.30 -7.85
C GLY A 86 46.14 3.85 -9.16
N GLY A 87 46.91 4.73 -9.79
CA GLY A 87 46.55 5.38 -11.03
C GLY A 87 46.38 4.38 -12.17
N LEU A 88 45.16 4.25 -12.65
CA LEU A 88 44.80 3.82 -14.00
C LEU A 88 43.49 4.53 -14.33
N ARG A 89 43.55 5.55 -15.18
CA ARG A 89 42.36 6.22 -15.73
C ARG A 89 41.57 5.19 -16.54
N PRO A 90 40.29 4.92 -16.26
CA PRO A 90 39.47 4.18 -17.20
C PRO A 90 39.24 5.07 -18.42
N ALA A 91 39.51 4.51 -19.59
CA ALA A 91 39.14 5.08 -20.87
C ALA A 91 37.66 5.50 -20.87
N THR A 92 37.35 6.57 -21.60
CA THR A 92 36.02 7.08 -21.91
C THR A 92 35.08 5.97 -22.37
N MET A 93 34.46 5.27 -21.42
CA MET A 93 33.29 4.44 -21.67
C MET A 93 32.14 5.41 -21.90
N SER A 94 31.83 5.60 -23.18
CA SER A 94 30.57 6.10 -23.71
C SER A 94 29.43 6.06 -22.69
N SER A 95 28.90 7.24 -22.34
CA SER A 95 27.73 7.46 -21.49
C SER A 95 26.42 6.88 -22.06
N ARG A 96 26.49 6.02 -23.09
CA ARG A 96 25.35 5.26 -23.65
C ARG A 96 25.18 3.86 -23.06
N ALA A 97 26.15 3.32 -22.32
CA ALA A 97 26.02 2.00 -21.72
C ALA A 97 25.29 2.08 -20.36
N ALA A 98 24.10 1.49 -20.29
CA ALA A 98 23.21 1.32 -19.12
C ALA A 98 22.21 2.45 -18.78
N ALA A 99 21.59 3.06 -19.80
CA ALA A 99 20.21 3.50 -19.63
C ALA A 99 19.32 2.25 -19.73
N SER A 100 19.09 1.55 -18.61
CA SER A 100 17.99 0.59 -18.52
C SER A 100 16.71 1.34 -18.92
N ASP A 101 16.01 0.84 -19.94
CA ASP A 101 14.74 1.40 -20.35
C ASP A 101 13.77 1.35 -19.16
N LEU A 102 13.24 2.52 -18.79
CA LEU A 102 12.27 2.71 -17.70
C LEU A 102 11.03 1.83 -17.89
N LYS A 103 10.57 1.75 -19.14
CA LYS A 103 9.29 1.15 -19.52
C LYS A 103 9.25 -0.36 -19.22
N PRO A 104 10.24 -1.19 -19.61
CA PRO A 104 10.33 -2.58 -19.18
C PRO A 104 10.29 -2.77 -17.66
N LEU A 105 11.12 -2.04 -16.91
CA LEU A 105 11.19 -2.18 -15.46
C LEU A 105 9.85 -1.88 -14.76
N LEU A 106 9.23 -0.76 -15.13
CA LEU A 106 7.94 -0.36 -14.59
C LEU A 106 6.81 -1.31 -15.05
N SER A 107 6.87 -1.78 -16.30
CA SER A 107 5.93 -2.77 -16.84
C SER A 107 6.03 -4.09 -16.09
N ASP A 108 7.23 -4.60 -15.85
CA ASP A 108 7.45 -5.87 -15.15
C ASP A 108 6.89 -5.83 -13.72
N LEU A 109 7.12 -4.73 -13.00
CA LEU A 109 6.61 -4.57 -11.64
C LEU A 109 5.07 -4.49 -11.63
N LEU A 110 4.47 -3.74 -12.57
CA LEU A 110 3.02 -3.60 -12.69
C LEU A 110 2.34 -4.88 -13.17
N VAL A 111 2.98 -5.65 -14.07
CA VAL A 111 2.52 -6.99 -14.48
C VAL A 111 2.61 -7.96 -13.29
N GLY A 112 3.70 -7.89 -12.51
CA GLY A 112 3.86 -8.63 -11.27
C GLY A 112 2.75 -8.34 -10.25
N SER A 113 2.33 -7.09 -10.14
CA SER A 113 1.18 -6.65 -9.32
C SER A 113 -0.12 -7.34 -9.75
N VAL A 114 -0.44 -7.34 -11.05
CA VAL A 114 -1.64 -8.02 -11.58
C VAL A 114 -1.59 -9.54 -11.36
N ASN A 115 -0.42 -10.16 -11.59
CA ASN A 115 -0.25 -11.59 -11.34
C ASN A 115 -0.43 -11.95 -9.86
N ARG A 116 0.08 -11.13 -8.94
CA ARG A 116 -0.12 -11.33 -7.50
C ARG A 116 -1.59 -11.18 -7.10
N ALA A 117 -2.30 -10.21 -7.68
CA ALA A 117 -3.75 -10.09 -7.49
C ALA A 117 -4.49 -11.36 -7.96
N LYS A 118 -4.02 -11.99 -9.05
CA LYS A 118 -4.61 -13.24 -9.55
C LYS A 118 -4.39 -14.39 -8.56
N VAL A 119 -3.16 -14.54 -8.05
CA VAL A 119 -2.81 -15.59 -7.09
C VAL A 119 -3.57 -15.43 -5.77
N SER A 120 -3.75 -14.19 -5.31
CA SER A 120 -4.51 -13.88 -4.08
C SER A 120 -6.03 -13.84 -4.27
N GLY A 121 -6.53 -13.93 -5.51
CA GLY A 121 -7.96 -13.83 -5.82
C GLY A 121 -8.57 -12.44 -5.51
N SER A 122 -7.75 -11.40 -5.34
CA SER A 122 -8.21 -10.07 -4.94
C SER A 122 -7.60 -8.97 -5.82
N ILE A 123 -8.44 -8.30 -6.62
CA ILE A 123 -8.04 -7.17 -7.45
C ILE A 123 -7.54 -5.96 -6.63
N ALA A 124 -7.94 -5.87 -5.36
CA ALA A 124 -7.46 -4.82 -4.46
C ALA A 124 -5.94 -4.86 -4.29
N VAL A 125 -5.31 -6.04 -4.40
CA VAL A 125 -3.84 -6.17 -4.37
C VAL A 125 -3.19 -5.45 -5.56
N ASP A 126 -3.80 -5.48 -6.74
CA ASP A 126 -3.29 -4.72 -7.89
C ASP A 126 -3.46 -3.20 -7.71
N LEU A 127 -4.61 -2.79 -7.16
CA LEU A 127 -4.85 -1.39 -6.81
C LEU A 127 -3.82 -0.88 -5.79
N LEU A 128 -3.49 -1.70 -4.78
CA LEU A 128 -2.48 -1.38 -3.78
C LEU A 128 -1.10 -1.23 -4.43
N GLY A 129 -0.70 -2.17 -5.28
CA GLY A 129 0.60 -2.13 -5.97
C GLY A 129 0.75 -0.88 -6.84
N ARG A 130 -0.28 -0.53 -7.61
CA ARG A 130 -0.31 0.71 -8.41
C ARG A 130 -0.23 1.96 -7.56
N THR A 131 -0.96 1.99 -6.45
CA THR A 131 -0.96 3.13 -5.54
C THR A 131 0.39 3.30 -4.88
N ALA A 132 1.03 2.21 -4.47
CA ALA A 132 2.38 2.23 -3.91
C ALA A 132 3.42 2.74 -4.92
N ILE A 133 3.38 2.25 -6.16
CA ILE A 133 4.29 2.72 -7.23
C ILE A 133 4.05 4.21 -7.51
N LEU A 134 2.80 4.64 -7.63
CA LEU A 134 2.48 6.04 -7.86
C LEU A 134 2.94 6.93 -6.68
N LYS A 135 2.68 6.51 -5.44
CA LYS A 135 3.13 7.20 -4.23
C LYS A 135 4.65 7.36 -4.25
N PHE A 136 5.36 6.29 -4.54
CA PHE A 136 6.82 6.30 -4.66
C PHE A 136 7.27 7.32 -5.71
N LEU A 137 6.73 7.29 -6.92
CA LEU A 137 7.08 8.24 -7.98
C LEU A 137 6.83 9.70 -7.56
N LYS A 138 5.70 10.00 -6.92
CA LYS A 138 5.39 11.36 -6.41
C LYS A 138 6.39 11.83 -5.36
N LEU A 139 6.76 10.96 -4.42
CA LEU A 139 7.74 11.28 -3.37
C LEU A 139 9.15 11.43 -3.95
N GLU A 140 9.52 10.58 -4.91
CA GLU A 140 10.84 10.55 -5.50
C GLU A 140 11.14 11.79 -6.34
N LEU A 141 10.14 12.34 -7.05
CA LEU A 141 10.25 13.59 -7.81
C LEU A 141 10.76 14.75 -6.94
N ASN A 142 10.12 14.97 -5.79
CA ASN A 142 10.49 16.03 -4.86
C ASN A 142 11.84 15.74 -4.18
N SER A 143 12.05 14.48 -3.76
CA SER A 143 13.27 14.06 -3.09
C SER A 143 14.51 14.25 -3.97
N GLN A 144 14.44 13.82 -5.24
CA GLN A 144 15.55 13.98 -6.17
C GLN A 144 15.82 15.43 -6.55
N PHE A 145 14.78 16.26 -6.68
CA PHE A 145 14.99 17.69 -6.93
C PHE A 145 15.79 18.35 -5.79
N LEU A 146 15.39 18.10 -4.54
CA LEU A 146 16.09 18.64 -3.37
C LEU A 146 17.53 18.13 -3.27
N LEU A 147 17.73 16.83 -3.46
CA LEU A 147 19.06 16.21 -3.43
C LEU A 147 19.99 16.78 -4.51
N LEU A 148 19.48 16.99 -5.73
CA LEU A 148 20.25 17.62 -6.81
C LEU A 148 20.56 19.09 -6.52
N LEU A 149 19.63 19.83 -5.90
CA LEU A 149 19.85 21.22 -5.50
C LEU A 149 20.94 21.32 -4.43
N GLU A 150 20.90 20.45 -3.42
CA GLU A 150 21.94 20.39 -2.39
C GLU A 150 23.31 20.04 -2.97
N ARG A 151 23.38 19.06 -3.87
CA ARG A 151 24.62 18.74 -4.61
C ARG A 151 25.14 19.94 -5.39
N GLY A 152 24.26 20.64 -6.10
CA GLY A 152 24.60 21.86 -6.82
C GLY A 152 25.19 22.93 -5.90
N ARG A 153 24.58 23.14 -4.71
CA ARG A 153 25.08 24.08 -3.69
C ARG A 153 26.43 23.66 -3.11
N THR A 154 26.63 22.38 -2.79
CA THR A 154 27.92 21.87 -2.29
C THR A 154 29.02 22.02 -3.32
N LYS A 155 28.73 21.71 -4.60
CA LYS A 155 29.66 21.94 -5.70
C LYS A 155 29.95 23.44 -5.87
N LEU A 156 28.97 24.32 -5.69
CA LEU A 156 29.16 25.76 -5.78
C LEU A 156 30.10 26.29 -4.69
N LYS A 157 29.97 25.80 -3.45
CA LYS A 157 30.88 26.12 -2.34
C LYS A 157 32.33 25.76 -2.66
N SER A 158 32.56 24.66 -3.40
CA SER A 158 33.93 24.28 -3.84
C SER A 158 34.56 25.28 -4.81
N TYR A 159 33.76 26.14 -5.45
CA TYR A 159 34.22 27.23 -6.31
C TYR A 159 34.34 28.58 -5.58
N GLU A 160 33.92 28.68 -4.31
CA GLU A 160 34.05 29.91 -3.52
C GLU A 160 35.54 30.19 -3.23
N GLY A 161 36.09 31.22 -3.88
CA GLY A 161 37.51 31.61 -3.81
C GLY A 161 38.21 31.64 -5.17
N MET A 162 37.68 30.93 -6.16
CA MET A 162 38.14 31.00 -7.56
C MET A 162 37.31 32.06 -8.30
N ARG A 163 37.86 33.26 -8.52
CA ARG A 163 37.26 34.24 -9.46
C ARG A 163 37.46 33.75 -10.89
N SER A 164 36.57 32.86 -11.33
CA SER A 164 36.53 32.31 -12.69
C SER A 164 35.13 32.52 -13.27
N ASP A 165 35.06 32.88 -14.55
CA ASP A 165 33.79 33.04 -15.29
C ASP A 165 32.92 31.78 -15.21
N ARG A 166 33.54 30.59 -15.15
CA ARG A 166 32.83 29.31 -14.96
C ARG A 166 32.09 29.22 -13.62
N ALA A 167 32.62 29.83 -12.56
CA ALA A 167 31.97 29.83 -11.25
C ALA A 167 30.73 30.75 -11.24
N VAL A 168 30.78 31.85 -12.00
CA VAL A 168 29.65 32.77 -12.19
C VAL A 168 28.54 32.10 -13.00
N GLU A 169 28.90 31.49 -14.13
CA GLU A 169 27.96 30.75 -14.98
C GLU A 169 27.29 29.60 -14.20
N PHE A 170 28.06 28.82 -13.45
CA PHE A 170 27.52 27.72 -12.64
C PHE A 170 26.56 28.23 -11.54
N ARG A 171 26.89 29.35 -10.89
CA ARG A 171 25.99 30.00 -9.90
C ARG A 171 24.67 30.39 -10.53
N GLU A 172 24.70 30.97 -11.73
CA GLU A 172 23.49 31.36 -12.45
C GLU A 172 22.63 30.15 -12.79
N ARG A 173 23.23 29.06 -13.32
CA ARG A 173 22.50 27.83 -13.64
C ARG A 173 21.84 27.19 -12.41
N ILE A 174 22.51 27.16 -11.26
CA ILE A 174 21.92 26.65 -10.01
C ILE A 174 20.78 27.55 -9.51
N SER A 175 20.91 28.88 -9.66
CA SER A 175 19.82 29.81 -9.35
C SER A 175 18.60 29.58 -10.26
N GLN A 176 18.83 29.42 -11.57
CA GLN A 176 17.77 29.10 -12.53
C GLN A 176 17.11 27.75 -12.23
N PHE A 177 17.89 26.74 -11.85
CA PHE A 177 17.37 25.43 -11.42
C PHE A 177 16.40 25.55 -10.24
N GLN A 178 16.76 26.36 -9.23
CA GLN A 178 15.89 26.60 -8.07
C GLN A 178 14.61 27.35 -8.44
N VAL A 179 14.70 28.41 -9.26
CA VAL A 179 13.54 29.20 -9.70
C VAL A 179 12.60 28.36 -10.57
N ASN A 180 13.14 27.50 -11.43
CA ASN A 180 12.38 26.69 -12.37
C ASN A 180 11.82 25.39 -11.77
N LYS A 181 11.89 25.19 -10.44
CA LYS A 181 11.43 23.97 -9.74
C LYS A 181 10.11 23.42 -10.28
N LYS A 182 9.06 24.26 -10.30
CA LYS A 182 7.71 23.85 -10.72
C LYS A 182 7.66 23.37 -12.16
N ILE A 183 8.37 24.05 -13.06
CA ILE A 183 8.40 23.71 -14.50
C ILE A 183 9.14 22.40 -14.71
N ILE A 184 10.29 22.24 -14.07
CA ILE A 184 11.12 21.03 -14.17
C ILE A 184 10.34 19.82 -13.67
N LEU A 185 9.77 19.91 -12.46
CA LEU A 185 8.97 18.85 -11.87
C LEU A 185 7.74 18.50 -12.74
N ARG A 186 7.06 19.49 -13.31
CA ARG A 186 5.93 19.26 -14.22
C ARG A 186 6.35 18.50 -15.47
N LYS A 187 7.41 18.93 -16.16
CA LYS A 187 7.92 18.25 -17.36
C LYS A 187 8.38 16.82 -17.06
N THR A 188 9.15 16.63 -15.99
CA THR A 188 9.55 15.28 -15.52
C THR A 188 8.34 14.41 -15.23
N SER A 189 7.32 14.96 -14.57
CA SER A 189 6.09 14.23 -14.25
C SER A 189 5.27 13.87 -15.49
N GLN A 190 5.22 14.75 -16.50
CA GLN A 190 4.54 14.48 -17.77
C GLN A 190 5.19 13.32 -18.52
N ASP A 191 6.53 13.22 -18.51
CA ASP A 191 7.24 12.08 -19.09
C ASP A 191 6.90 10.76 -18.35
N LEU A 192 6.94 10.77 -17.02
CA LEU A 192 6.56 9.60 -16.21
C LEU A 192 5.10 9.20 -16.45
N PHE A 193 4.19 10.16 -16.49
CA PHE A 193 2.78 9.94 -16.75
C PHE A 193 2.54 9.34 -18.14
N ARG A 194 3.27 9.82 -19.16
CA ARG A 194 3.22 9.26 -20.51
C ARG A 194 3.64 7.79 -20.51
N THR A 195 4.74 7.45 -19.84
CA THR A 195 5.19 6.05 -19.73
C THR A 195 4.15 5.18 -19.02
N VAL A 196 3.58 5.62 -17.90
CA VAL A 196 2.51 4.87 -17.19
C VAL A 196 1.31 4.65 -18.10
N ARG A 197 0.87 5.68 -18.83
CA ARG A 197 -0.28 5.59 -19.74
C ARG A 197 -0.02 4.65 -20.92
N GLU A 198 1.19 4.63 -21.46
CA GLU A 198 1.58 3.69 -22.51
C GLU A 198 1.52 2.24 -22.01
N ILE A 199 2.12 1.94 -20.86
CA ILE A 199 2.09 0.60 -20.26
C ILE A 199 0.65 0.16 -19.98
N GLU A 200 -0.18 1.07 -19.47
CA GLU A 200 -1.59 0.81 -19.24
C GLU A 200 -2.33 0.41 -20.53
N LYS A 201 -2.14 1.19 -21.59
CA LYS A 201 -2.80 1.00 -22.88
C LYS A 201 -2.32 -0.27 -23.59
N GLU A 202 -1.02 -0.53 -23.59
CA GLU A 202 -0.40 -1.62 -24.34
C GLU A 202 -0.58 -2.98 -23.65
N THR A 203 -0.50 -3.00 -22.31
CA THR A 203 -0.35 -4.26 -21.57
C THR A 203 -1.44 -4.44 -20.52
N LEU A 204 -1.52 -3.54 -19.54
CA LEU A 204 -2.18 -3.84 -18.27
C LEU A 204 -3.71 -3.84 -18.36
N ALA A 205 -4.32 -2.93 -19.15
CA ALA A 205 -5.77 -2.88 -19.28
C ALA A 205 -6.35 -4.17 -19.89
N ARG A 206 -5.70 -4.69 -20.94
CA ARG A 206 -6.09 -5.96 -21.57
C ARG A 206 -5.86 -7.15 -20.63
N MET A 207 -4.73 -7.19 -19.93
CA MET A 207 -4.42 -8.25 -18.99
C MET A 207 -5.44 -8.32 -17.84
N ARG A 208 -5.81 -7.18 -17.25
CA ARG A 208 -6.85 -7.12 -16.22
C ARG A 208 -8.21 -7.56 -16.74
N ARG A 209 -8.64 -7.06 -17.90
CA ARG A 209 -9.92 -7.47 -18.50
C ARG A 209 -10.00 -8.98 -18.71
N SER A 210 -8.89 -9.61 -19.11
CA SER A 210 -8.80 -11.05 -19.29
C SER A 210 -8.83 -11.85 -17.98
N LEU A 211 -8.34 -11.30 -16.87
CA LEU A 211 -8.19 -12.02 -15.60
C LEU A 211 -9.35 -11.77 -14.62
N PHE A 212 -9.94 -10.56 -14.65
CA PHE A 212 -10.92 -10.10 -13.66
C PHE A 212 -12.20 -9.51 -14.26
N GLY A 213 -12.33 -9.43 -15.60
CA GLY A 213 -13.46 -8.77 -16.25
C GLY A 213 -13.32 -7.24 -16.32
N ALA A 214 -14.41 -6.55 -16.70
CA ALA A 214 -14.40 -5.12 -17.01
C ALA A 214 -14.94 -4.22 -15.87
N ASP A 215 -15.48 -4.79 -14.79
CA ASP A 215 -16.28 -4.07 -13.79
C ASP A 215 -15.50 -2.98 -13.03
N GLN A 216 -14.17 -3.09 -12.95
CA GLN A 216 -13.30 -2.17 -12.21
C GLN A 216 -12.60 -1.11 -13.09
N GLU A 217 -12.90 -1.02 -14.38
CA GLU A 217 -12.20 -0.11 -15.32
C GLU A 217 -12.28 1.38 -14.89
N HIS A 218 -13.40 1.78 -14.26
CA HIS A 218 -13.58 3.14 -13.73
C HIS A 218 -12.63 3.48 -12.57
N THR A 219 -12.27 2.51 -11.72
CA THR A 219 -11.32 2.69 -10.62
C THR A 219 -9.91 2.94 -11.17
N TYR A 220 -9.56 2.27 -12.28
CA TYR A 220 -8.26 2.45 -12.92
C TYR A 220 -8.10 3.78 -13.65
N ALA A 221 -9.22 4.41 -14.05
CA ALA A 221 -9.21 5.76 -14.62
C ALA A 221 -8.64 6.81 -13.64
N LEU A 222 -8.67 6.54 -12.32
CA LEU A 222 -8.06 7.41 -11.30
C LEU A 222 -6.54 7.56 -11.51
N PHE A 223 -5.85 6.48 -11.86
CA PHE A 223 -4.39 6.47 -12.09
C PHE A 223 -3.99 7.13 -13.42
N LEU A 224 -4.96 7.33 -14.33
CA LEU A 224 -4.78 8.00 -15.62
C LEU A 224 -5.26 9.45 -15.60
N ASN A 225 -5.44 10.01 -14.40
CA ASN A 225 -5.79 11.40 -14.23
C ASN A 225 -4.59 12.31 -14.61
N PRO A 226 -4.75 13.28 -15.53
CA PRO A 226 -3.70 14.23 -15.88
C PRO A 226 -3.13 15.02 -14.68
N LEU A 227 -3.91 15.16 -13.60
CA LEU A 227 -3.52 15.85 -12.38
C LEU A 227 -2.78 14.94 -11.38
N VAL A 228 -2.54 13.67 -11.70
CA VAL A 228 -2.04 12.67 -10.73
C VAL A 228 -0.71 13.04 -10.07
N PHE A 229 0.18 13.71 -10.80
CA PHE A 229 1.47 14.20 -10.28
C PHE A 229 1.44 15.66 -9.80
N SER A 230 0.29 16.34 -9.92
CA SER A 230 0.11 17.66 -9.34
C SER A 230 0.06 17.58 -7.80
N GLU A 231 0.46 18.66 -7.14
CA GLU A 231 0.36 18.78 -5.68
C GLU A 231 -1.11 18.97 -5.25
N ASP A 232 -1.82 19.92 -5.85
CA ASP A 232 -3.19 20.31 -5.49
C ASP A 232 -4.17 20.35 -6.68
N GLY A 233 -3.71 19.96 -7.88
CA GLY A 233 -4.50 20.02 -9.11
C GLY A 233 -4.70 21.44 -9.66
N ARG A 234 -3.97 22.45 -9.16
CA ARG A 234 -4.13 23.86 -9.55
C ARG A 234 -2.98 24.41 -10.39
N ASP A 235 -2.18 23.54 -11.01
CA ASP A 235 -1.12 23.98 -11.92
C ASP A 235 -1.73 24.71 -13.14
N PRO A 236 -1.43 26.00 -13.36
CA PRO A 236 -2.06 26.79 -14.42
C PRO A 236 -1.78 26.24 -15.82
N TYR A 237 -0.62 25.62 -16.04
CA TYR A 237 -0.25 25.09 -17.35
C TYR A 237 -1.00 23.79 -17.64
N LEU A 238 -1.08 22.86 -16.68
CA LEU A 238 -1.90 21.65 -16.82
C LEU A 238 -3.37 22.01 -17.02
N ASN A 239 -3.87 23.02 -16.30
CA ASN A 239 -5.23 23.50 -16.45
C ASN A 239 -5.47 24.14 -17.81
N ALA A 240 -4.52 24.87 -18.37
CA ALA A 240 -4.64 25.42 -19.71
C ALA A 240 -4.57 24.36 -20.83
N GLU A 241 -3.73 23.34 -20.62
CA GLU A 241 -3.50 22.27 -21.61
C GLU A 241 -4.67 21.28 -21.66
N HIS A 242 -5.24 20.91 -20.51
CA HIS A 242 -6.23 19.84 -20.40
C HIS A 242 -7.65 20.34 -20.07
N TYR A 243 -7.79 21.54 -19.51
CA TYR A 243 -9.03 22.05 -18.93
C TYR A 243 -9.23 23.56 -19.21
N VAL A 244 -9.67 24.32 -18.20
CA VAL A 244 -9.75 25.78 -18.17
C VAL A 244 -8.85 26.33 -17.06
N MET A 245 -8.12 27.42 -17.35
CA MET A 245 -7.24 28.09 -16.38
C MET A 245 -8.02 29.03 -15.45
N LEU A 246 -8.56 28.48 -14.37
CA LEU A 246 -9.35 29.22 -13.37
C LEU A 246 -8.53 30.18 -12.50
N GLY A 247 -9.22 31.07 -11.81
CA GLY A 247 -8.69 31.92 -10.75
C GLY A 247 -8.09 31.13 -9.59
N ASN A 248 -6.94 31.58 -9.07
CA ASN A 248 -6.26 30.95 -7.93
C ASN A 248 -6.44 31.73 -6.63
N PHE A 249 -6.79 33.02 -6.70
CA PHE A 249 -6.97 33.88 -5.53
C PHE A 249 -8.44 34.04 -5.15
N ASP A 250 -8.70 34.34 -3.88
CA ASP A 250 -10.08 34.44 -3.38
C ASP A 250 -10.92 35.53 -4.07
N ARG A 251 -10.24 36.59 -4.53
CA ARG A 251 -10.82 37.73 -5.24
C ARG A 251 -11.06 37.47 -6.73
N ASP A 252 -10.55 36.37 -7.27
CA ASP A 252 -10.69 36.08 -8.70
C ASP A 252 -12.14 35.66 -8.98
N PRO A 253 -12.86 36.33 -9.90
CA PRO A 253 -14.28 36.05 -10.15
C PRO A 253 -14.50 34.68 -10.80
N ASP A 254 -13.47 34.13 -11.45
CA ASP A 254 -13.47 32.80 -12.09
C ASP A 254 -12.81 31.71 -11.24
N ARG A 255 -12.75 31.87 -9.91
CA ARG A 255 -12.25 30.82 -8.99
C ARG A 255 -13.16 29.57 -9.01
N PHE A 256 -12.57 28.41 -8.79
CA PHE A 256 -13.27 27.12 -8.82
C PHE A 256 -14.58 27.08 -8.02
N MET A 257 -14.56 27.51 -6.75
CA MET A 257 -15.75 27.50 -5.90
C MET A 257 -16.88 28.39 -6.45
N ARG A 258 -16.53 29.55 -7.02
CA ARG A 258 -17.51 30.46 -7.61
C ARG A 258 -18.15 29.83 -8.86
N ILE A 259 -17.35 29.25 -9.75
CA ILE A 259 -17.89 28.57 -10.94
C ILE A 259 -18.80 27.40 -10.56
N ARG A 260 -18.43 26.63 -9.52
CA ARG A 260 -19.26 25.57 -8.95
C ARG A 260 -20.62 26.10 -8.48
N GLU A 261 -20.63 27.19 -7.71
CA GLU A 261 -21.87 27.86 -7.28
C GLU A 261 -22.74 28.32 -8.47
N LEU A 262 -22.12 28.90 -9.51
CA LEU A 262 -22.83 29.35 -10.71
C LEU A 262 -23.46 28.18 -11.47
N PHE A 263 -22.74 27.06 -11.60
CA PHE A 263 -23.28 25.86 -12.23
C PHE A 263 -24.46 25.29 -11.43
N ILE A 264 -24.34 25.20 -10.11
CA ILE A 264 -25.40 24.74 -9.22
C ILE A 264 -26.64 25.65 -9.35
N SER A 265 -26.45 26.96 -9.32
CA SER A 265 -27.52 27.94 -9.53
C SER A 265 -28.18 27.78 -10.90
N PHE A 266 -27.38 27.53 -11.95
CA PHE A 266 -27.88 27.31 -13.30
C PHE A 266 -28.76 26.06 -13.37
N VAL A 267 -28.28 24.90 -12.93
CA VAL A 267 -29.05 23.64 -12.97
C VAL A 267 -30.31 23.71 -12.10
N SER A 268 -30.22 24.35 -10.92
CA SER A 268 -31.38 24.56 -10.05
C SER A 268 -32.47 25.38 -10.75
N SER A 269 -32.09 26.40 -11.53
CA SER A 269 -33.03 27.20 -12.31
C SER A 269 -33.75 26.42 -13.42
N LEU A 270 -33.16 25.32 -13.89
CA LEU A 270 -33.72 24.50 -14.98
C LEU A 270 -34.66 23.39 -14.50
N THR A 271 -34.44 22.88 -13.29
CA THR A 271 -35.16 21.71 -12.76
C THR A 271 -36.43 22.09 -11.99
N GLY A 272 -36.54 23.34 -11.51
CA GLY A 272 -37.72 23.85 -10.81
C GLY A 272 -38.04 23.12 -9.49
N GLN A 273 -37.17 22.21 -9.06
CA GLN A 273 -37.29 21.46 -7.81
C GLN A 273 -36.74 22.31 -6.65
N GLY A 274 -37.36 22.17 -5.47
CA GLY A 274 -36.80 22.70 -4.22
C GLY A 274 -35.43 22.09 -3.89
N ALA A 275 -34.85 22.46 -2.73
CA ALA A 275 -33.48 22.09 -2.32
C ALA A 275 -33.04 20.68 -2.78
N ILE A 276 -32.30 20.63 -3.89
CA ILE A 276 -31.70 19.40 -4.41
C ILE A 276 -30.63 18.96 -3.41
N GLU A 277 -30.49 17.66 -3.15
CA GLU A 277 -29.43 17.16 -2.28
C GLU A 277 -28.05 17.54 -2.85
N GLU A 278 -27.17 18.10 -2.02
CA GLU A 278 -25.81 18.52 -2.42
C GLU A 278 -25.02 17.36 -3.05
N SER A 279 -25.21 16.14 -2.56
CA SER A 279 -24.60 14.92 -3.08
C SER A 279 -24.96 14.63 -4.54
N ALA A 280 -26.21 14.89 -4.94
CA ALA A 280 -26.68 14.69 -6.31
C ALA A 280 -26.06 15.73 -7.25
N MET A 281 -25.94 16.98 -6.78
CA MET A 281 -25.32 18.07 -7.55
C MET A 281 -23.82 17.84 -7.79
N GLU A 282 -23.10 17.41 -6.77
CA GLU A 282 -21.70 17.00 -6.89
C GLU A 282 -21.53 15.85 -7.90
N GLY A 283 -22.45 14.89 -7.87
CA GLY A 283 -22.48 13.78 -8.81
C GLY A 283 -22.65 14.22 -10.27
N TRP A 284 -23.49 15.21 -10.54
CA TRP A 284 -23.69 15.77 -11.88
C TRP A 284 -22.46 16.54 -12.38
N LEU A 285 -21.77 17.25 -11.48
CA LEU A 285 -20.55 17.98 -11.81
C LEU A 285 -19.40 17.05 -12.24
N ASN A 286 -19.45 15.78 -11.83
CA ASN A 286 -18.45 14.77 -12.16
C ASN A 286 -18.67 14.08 -13.52
N VAL A 287 -19.72 14.45 -14.28
CA VAL A 287 -20.02 13.85 -15.59
C VAL A 287 -19.92 14.92 -16.69
N PRO A 288 -18.77 15.03 -17.38
CA PRO A 288 -18.57 16.00 -18.45
C PRO A 288 -19.58 15.95 -19.60
N GLU A 289 -20.12 14.76 -19.86
CA GLU A 289 -21.12 14.50 -20.87
C GLU A 289 -22.43 15.26 -20.60
N ASN A 290 -22.69 15.66 -19.34
CA ASN A 290 -23.80 16.54 -18.99
C ASN A 290 -23.73 17.90 -19.69
N ALA A 291 -22.54 18.40 -20.06
CA ALA A 291 -22.45 19.63 -20.86
C ALA A 291 -23.05 19.47 -22.27
N GLN A 292 -23.03 18.26 -22.83
CA GLN A 292 -23.68 17.99 -24.12
C GLN A 292 -25.20 18.08 -23.97
N GLU A 293 -25.76 17.45 -22.94
CA GLU A 293 -27.19 17.50 -22.64
C GLU A 293 -27.68 18.93 -22.34
N LEU A 294 -26.89 19.68 -21.56
CA LEU A 294 -27.25 21.03 -21.12
C LEU A 294 -27.17 22.06 -22.26
N VAL A 295 -26.03 22.13 -22.96
CA VAL A 295 -25.69 23.26 -23.85
C VAL A 295 -25.07 22.85 -25.18
N ALA A 296 -25.08 21.56 -25.54
CA ALA A 296 -24.53 21.03 -26.80
C ALA A 296 -23.09 21.49 -27.09
N ALA A 297 -22.26 21.62 -26.06
CA ALA A 297 -20.90 22.16 -26.14
C ALA A 297 -20.80 23.53 -26.86
N GLY A 298 -21.87 24.34 -26.84
CA GLY A 298 -21.91 25.66 -27.46
C GLY A 298 -22.39 25.68 -28.91
N GLN A 299 -22.77 24.54 -29.49
CA GLN A 299 -23.23 24.38 -30.87
C GLN A 299 -24.52 23.54 -30.94
N PRO A 300 -25.65 24.07 -30.47
CA PRO A 300 -26.94 23.38 -30.55
C PRO A 300 -27.42 23.24 -32.00
N ASP A 301 -28.08 22.11 -32.30
CA ASP A 301 -28.73 21.87 -33.59
C ASP A 301 -30.19 22.37 -33.59
N ASP A 302 -30.39 23.62 -34.03
CA ASP A 302 -31.69 24.29 -34.06
C ASP A 302 -32.76 23.57 -34.92
N ALA A 303 -32.34 22.61 -35.78
CA ALA A 303 -33.27 21.78 -36.56
C ALA A 303 -34.03 20.76 -35.69
N THR A 304 -33.52 20.44 -34.51
CA THR A 304 -34.13 19.48 -33.58
C THR A 304 -34.81 20.19 -32.41
N GLU A 305 -35.89 19.60 -31.87
CA GLU A 305 -36.55 20.12 -30.65
C GLU A 305 -35.58 20.14 -29.45
N ALA A 306 -34.72 19.12 -29.34
CA ALA A 306 -33.68 19.04 -28.32
C ALA A 306 -32.66 20.18 -28.44
N GLY A 307 -32.20 20.48 -29.66
CA GLY A 307 -31.26 21.56 -29.91
C GLY A 307 -31.85 22.95 -29.65
N GLN A 308 -33.13 23.17 -29.94
CA GLN A 308 -33.82 24.40 -29.54
C GLN A 308 -33.84 24.59 -28.02
N GLY A 309 -34.08 23.51 -27.26
CA GLY A 309 -33.97 23.52 -25.80
C GLY A 309 -32.55 23.80 -25.31
N GLN A 310 -31.53 23.17 -25.92
CA GLN A 310 -30.12 23.41 -25.62
C GLN A 310 -29.69 24.85 -25.94
N ARG A 311 -30.22 25.44 -27.01
CA ARG A 311 -29.96 26.84 -27.40
C ARG A 311 -30.47 27.80 -26.33
N LEU A 312 -31.68 27.60 -25.83
CA LEU A 312 -32.24 28.41 -24.74
C LEU A 312 -31.41 28.29 -23.45
N ARG A 313 -31.02 27.07 -23.07
CA ARG A 313 -30.15 26.82 -21.92
C ARG A 313 -28.77 27.44 -22.07
N LEU A 314 -28.18 27.37 -23.27
CA LEU A 314 -26.90 28.01 -23.57
C LEU A 314 -26.98 29.53 -23.45
N THR A 315 -28.04 30.15 -23.96
CA THR A 315 -28.27 31.59 -23.80
C THR A 315 -28.43 31.97 -22.32
N ALA A 316 -29.18 31.19 -21.54
CA ALA A 316 -29.31 31.42 -20.09
C ALA A 316 -27.96 31.28 -19.35
N TRP A 317 -27.14 30.28 -19.72
CA TRP A 317 -25.79 30.10 -19.17
C TRP A 317 -24.87 31.27 -19.51
N LEU A 318 -24.85 31.71 -20.77
CA LEU A 318 -24.06 32.88 -21.18
C LEU A 318 -24.47 34.14 -20.42
N ASN A 319 -25.77 34.42 -20.34
CA ASN A 319 -26.28 35.58 -19.60
C ASN A 319 -25.90 35.53 -18.12
N LEU A 320 -25.90 34.34 -17.50
CA LEU A 320 -25.44 34.17 -16.13
C LEU A 320 -23.95 34.51 -15.99
N LEU A 321 -23.09 34.00 -16.88
CA LEU A 321 -21.65 34.30 -16.85
C LEU A 321 -21.35 35.79 -17.07
N GLU A 322 -22.11 36.46 -17.93
CA GLU A 322 -21.97 37.89 -18.18
C GLU A 322 -22.45 38.74 -17.00
N ARG A 323 -23.62 38.40 -16.42
CA ARG A 323 -24.16 39.08 -15.23
C ARG A 323 -23.20 39.01 -14.04
N GLU A 324 -22.52 37.87 -13.89
CA GLU A 324 -21.60 37.62 -12.78
C GLU A 324 -20.16 38.06 -13.09
N ASN A 325 -19.93 38.74 -14.22
CA ASN A 325 -18.62 39.27 -14.66
C ASN A 325 -17.52 38.19 -14.81
N VAL A 326 -17.90 36.97 -15.18
CA VAL A 326 -16.98 35.82 -15.35
C VAL A 326 -16.60 35.60 -16.81
N MET A 327 -17.46 36.00 -17.76
CA MET A 327 -17.29 35.66 -19.17
C MET A 327 -15.96 36.14 -19.79
N ASP A 328 -15.50 37.34 -19.42
CA ASP A 328 -14.23 37.89 -19.91
C ASP A 328 -13.03 37.06 -19.40
N TRP A 329 -13.09 36.55 -18.18
CA TRP A 329 -12.06 35.68 -17.60
C TRP A 329 -11.99 34.33 -18.30
N VAL A 330 -13.16 33.76 -18.60
CA VAL A 330 -13.28 32.53 -19.37
C VAL A 330 -12.72 32.72 -20.78
N ALA A 331 -13.11 33.79 -21.48
CA ALA A 331 -12.59 34.06 -22.82
C ALA A 331 -11.07 34.27 -22.82
N ALA A 332 -10.54 35.07 -21.87
CA ALA A 332 -9.12 35.30 -21.73
C ALA A 332 -8.34 34.00 -21.47
N SER A 333 -8.89 33.08 -20.68
CA SER A 333 -8.23 31.80 -20.36
C SER A 333 -7.95 30.93 -21.58
N TYR A 334 -8.79 31.00 -22.62
CA TYR A 334 -8.60 30.26 -23.87
C TYR A 334 -7.67 30.99 -24.83
N GLU A 335 -7.71 32.32 -24.87
CA GLU A 335 -6.89 33.11 -25.80
C GLU A 335 -5.39 33.08 -25.49
N ILE A 336 -5.03 32.82 -24.22
CA ILE A 336 -3.62 32.73 -23.81
C ILE A 336 -3.01 31.35 -24.04
N VAL A 337 -3.79 30.29 -24.29
CA VAL A 337 -3.27 28.92 -24.45
C VAL A 337 -2.19 28.82 -25.53
N PRO A 338 -2.35 29.43 -26.74
CA PRO A 338 -1.32 29.41 -27.77
C PRO A 338 -0.01 30.10 -27.34
N LEU A 339 -0.04 31.01 -26.36
CA LEU A 339 1.14 31.70 -25.86
C LEU A 339 1.98 30.80 -24.93
N LEU A 340 1.40 29.71 -24.42
CA LEU A 340 2.08 28.81 -23.49
C LEU A 340 3.12 27.92 -24.16
N SER A 341 3.10 27.74 -25.48
CA SER A 341 4.18 27.05 -26.19
C SER A 341 5.46 27.89 -26.27
N GLU A 342 5.33 29.22 -26.21
CA GLU A 342 6.42 30.20 -26.17
C GLU A 342 6.82 30.56 -24.72
N TYR A 343 6.33 29.79 -23.74
CA TYR A 343 6.32 30.16 -22.33
C TYR A 343 7.71 30.49 -21.76
N SER A 344 7.81 31.68 -21.18
CA SER A 344 8.97 32.15 -20.41
C SER A 344 8.81 31.79 -18.93
N PRO A 345 9.80 31.16 -18.27
CA PRO A 345 9.73 30.83 -16.85
C PRO A 345 9.40 32.00 -15.91
N ARG A 346 9.64 33.24 -16.36
CA ARG A 346 9.47 34.47 -15.58
C ARG A 346 8.09 35.12 -15.68
N ILE A 347 7.23 34.68 -16.60
CA ILE A 347 5.87 35.21 -16.76
C ILE A 347 4.89 34.12 -16.38
N ASN A 348 4.15 34.28 -15.28
CA ASN A 348 3.16 33.29 -14.86
C ASN A 348 1.97 33.26 -15.87
N PRO A 349 1.42 32.09 -16.25
CA PRO A 349 0.28 32.02 -17.17
C PRO A 349 -0.93 32.84 -16.71
N GLN A 350 -1.14 32.94 -15.39
CA GLN A 350 -2.20 33.76 -14.82
C GLN A 350 -2.00 35.26 -15.10
N GLN A 351 -0.75 35.74 -15.15
CA GLN A 351 -0.46 37.14 -15.50
C GLN A 351 -0.79 37.42 -16.96
N LEU A 352 -0.52 36.47 -17.87
CA LEU A 352 -0.95 36.59 -19.26
C LEU A 352 -2.48 36.69 -19.36
N LYS A 353 -3.21 35.84 -18.64
CA LYS A 353 -4.69 35.89 -18.59
C LYS A 353 -5.16 37.25 -18.10
N ASN A 354 -4.62 37.70 -16.97
CA ASN A 354 -5.00 38.95 -16.32
C ASN A 354 -4.64 40.18 -17.17
N GLY A 355 -3.56 40.15 -17.94
CA GLY A 355 -3.13 41.23 -18.83
C GLY A 355 -4.03 41.44 -20.05
N LEU A 356 -4.81 40.42 -20.46
CA LEU A 356 -5.85 40.60 -21.48
C LEU A 356 -7.02 41.46 -20.94
N ILE A 357 -7.31 41.36 -19.64
CA ILE A 357 -8.47 41.96 -18.98
C ILE A 357 -8.12 43.32 -18.35
N SER A 358 -7.02 43.39 -17.58
CA SER A 358 -6.60 44.56 -16.84
C SER A 358 -5.48 45.32 -17.55
N ARG A 359 -5.67 46.63 -17.72
CA ARG A 359 -4.64 47.52 -18.28
C ARG A 359 -3.38 47.56 -17.42
N GLU A 360 -3.52 47.54 -16.10
CA GLU A 360 -2.37 47.59 -15.19
C GLU A 360 -1.50 46.35 -15.32
N GLU A 361 -2.10 45.16 -15.38
CA GLU A 361 -1.34 43.92 -15.55
C GLU A 361 -0.77 43.79 -16.97
N ARG A 362 -1.47 44.35 -17.97
CA ARG A 362 -0.98 44.42 -19.35
C ARG A 362 0.36 45.13 -19.44
N GLU A 363 0.48 46.32 -18.82
CA GLU A 363 1.72 47.10 -18.81
C GLU A 363 2.87 46.34 -18.13
N ARG A 364 2.57 45.52 -17.12
CA ARG A 364 3.56 44.64 -16.47
C ARG A 364 3.99 43.50 -17.38
N VAL A 365 3.05 42.83 -18.04
CA VAL A 365 3.32 41.74 -18.99
C VAL A 365 4.16 42.26 -20.17
N GLU A 366 3.82 43.40 -20.74
CA GLU A 366 4.57 44.01 -21.86
C GLU A 366 6.02 44.34 -21.46
N LYS A 367 6.25 44.85 -20.24
CA LYS A 367 7.61 45.05 -19.71
C LYS A 367 8.37 43.74 -19.57
N LEU A 368 7.75 42.69 -19.02
CA LEU A 368 8.38 41.38 -18.88
C LEU A 368 8.70 40.73 -20.23
N ILE A 369 7.85 40.93 -21.24
CA ILE A 369 8.10 40.50 -22.61
C ILE A 369 9.34 41.21 -23.18
N ALA A 370 9.42 42.55 -23.02
CA ALA A 370 10.55 43.34 -23.48
C ALA A 370 11.87 42.96 -22.77
N GLU A 371 11.83 42.69 -21.47
CA GLU A 371 13.01 42.38 -20.65
C GLU A 371 13.51 40.93 -20.80
N HIS A 372 12.63 39.98 -21.12
CA HIS A 372 12.97 38.55 -21.10
C HIS A 372 12.83 37.84 -22.45
N GLY A 373 12.27 38.50 -23.48
CA GLY A 373 12.44 38.21 -24.91
C GLY A 373 12.00 36.83 -25.43
N ARG A 374 11.47 35.94 -24.58
CA ARG A 374 11.09 34.56 -24.99
C ARG A 374 9.68 34.45 -25.60
N LEU A 375 8.78 35.37 -25.27
CA LEU A 375 7.43 35.43 -25.85
C LEU A 375 7.41 36.49 -26.95
N SER A 376 6.90 36.17 -28.14
CA SER A 376 6.81 37.14 -29.24
C SER A 376 5.79 38.25 -28.92
N PRO A 377 6.16 39.54 -29.06
CA PRO A 377 5.21 40.64 -28.96
C PRO A 377 4.04 40.49 -29.94
N GLU A 378 4.28 39.95 -31.14
CA GLU A 378 3.24 39.74 -32.15
C GLU A 378 2.20 38.73 -31.69
N SER A 379 2.64 37.62 -31.09
CA SER A 379 1.75 36.60 -30.51
C SER A 379 0.87 37.19 -29.40
N TRP A 380 1.44 38.05 -28.54
CA TRP A 380 0.72 38.75 -27.48
C TRP A 380 -0.37 39.70 -28.03
N TYR A 381 -0.01 40.60 -28.95
CA TYR A 381 -0.98 41.53 -29.54
C TYR A 381 -2.06 40.80 -30.36
N SER A 382 -1.71 39.69 -31.02
CA SER A 382 -2.67 38.84 -31.71
C SER A 382 -3.69 38.23 -30.75
N ALA A 383 -3.26 37.76 -29.56
CA ALA A 383 -4.18 37.28 -28.52
C ALA A 383 -5.10 38.39 -28.00
N MET A 384 -4.59 39.61 -27.82
CA MET A 384 -5.40 40.77 -27.43
C MET A 384 -6.47 41.13 -28.47
N ALA A 385 -6.11 41.07 -29.76
CA ALA A 385 -7.03 41.34 -30.86
C ALA A 385 -8.16 40.30 -30.91
N ARG A 386 -7.84 39.01 -30.77
CA ARG A 386 -8.84 37.93 -30.71
C ARG A 386 -9.76 38.06 -29.50
N PHE A 387 -9.20 38.35 -28.32
CA PHE A 387 -9.97 38.60 -27.11
C PHE A 387 -10.97 39.75 -27.30
N SER A 388 -10.52 40.87 -27.88
CA SER A 388 -11.36 42.05 -28.14
C SER A 388 -12.46 41.78 -29.19
N ALA A 389 -12.20 40.86 -30.13
CA ALA A 389 -13.16 40.43 -31.15
C ALA A 389 -14.18 39.40 -30.65
N CYS A 390 -13.96 38.76 -29.49
CA CYS A 390 -14.83 37.72 -28.93
C CYS A 390 -16.17 38.30 -28.44
N LYS A 391 -17.19 38.25 -29.32
CA LYS A 391 -18.53 38.80 -29.08
C LYS A 391 -19.62 37.87 -29.62
N GLY A 392 -20.84 38.02 -29.12
CA GLY A 392 -22.04 37.37 -29.65
C GLY A 392 -21.94 35.83 -29.73
N SER A 393 -21.99 35.28 -30.94
CA SER A 393 -21.95 33.83 -31.18
C SER A 393 -20.65 33.17 -30.71
N GLU A 394 -19.50 33.87 -30.80
CA GLU A 394 -18.22 33.32 -30.32
C GLU A 394 -18.22 33.16 -28.80
N ARG A 395 -18.81 34.12 -28.05
CA ARG A 395 -18.99 33.98 -26.60
C ARG A 395 -19.87 32.79 -26.24
N ALA A 396 -20.93 32.55 -27.00
CA ALA A 396 -21.79 31.37 -26.78
C ALA A 396 -21.03 30.05 -27.00
N LYS A 397 -20.20 29.95 -28.05
CA LYS A 397 -19.33 28.79 -28.28
C LYS A 397 -18.34 28.59 -27.12
N VAL A 398 -17.69 29.67 -26.69
CA VAL A 398 -16.74 29.66 -25.57
C VAL A 398 -17.43 29.24 -24.26
N ALA A 399 -18.63 29.75 -23.97
CA ALA A 399 -19.39 29.41 -22.77
C ALA A 399 -19.79 27.92 -22.73
N GLY A 400 -20.17 27.35 -23.88
CA GLY A 400 -20.47 25.93 -23.99
C GLY A 400 -19.24 25.03 -23.84
N ARG A 401 -18.12 25.42 -24.46
CA ARG A 401 -16.81 24.76 -24.24
C ARG A 401 -16.40 24.82 -22.78
N PHE A 402 -16.53 25.98 -22.15
CA PHE A 402 -16.20 26.22 -20.75
C PHE A 402 -16.94 25.28 -19.81
N MET A 403 -18.25 25.11 -19.99
CA MET A 403 -19.02 24.18 -19.16
C MET A 403 -18.44 22.76 -19.21
N ARG A 404 -18.14 22.25 -20.41
CA ARG A 404 -17.57 20.92 -20.58
C ARG A 404 -16.18 20.80 -19.94
N ASP A 405 -15.30 21.77 -20.19
CA ASP A 405 -13.93 21.75 -19.69
C ASP A 405 -13.90 21.92 -18.16
N PHE A 406 -14.81 22.71 -17.58
CA PHE A 406 -15.02 22.83 -16.13
C PHE A 406 -15.51 21.52 -15.50
N LEU A 407 -16.51 20.85 -16.08
CA LEU A 407 -16.98 19.54 -15.59
C LEU A 407 -15.87 18.48 -15.64
N ARG A 408 -15.03 18.50 -16.69
CA ARG A 408 -13.84 17.63 -16.77
C ARG A 408 -12.88 17.90 -15.62
N TYR A 409 -12.57 19.18 -15.39
CA TYR A 409 -11.70 19.59 -14.30
C TYR A 409 -12.27 19.18 -12.94
N HIS A 410 -13.56 19.42 -12.70
CA HIS A 410 -14.24 19.04 -11.46
C HIS A 410 -14.14 17.54 -11.19
N ARG A 411 -14.51 16.72 -12.18
CA ARG A 411 -14.41 15.26 -12.08
C ARG A 411 -12.98 14.83 -11.74
N ASP A 412 -12.00 15.33 -12.49
CA ASP A 412 -10.62 14.88 -12.35
C ASP A 412 -9.99 15.42 -11.05
N LEU A 413 -10.45 16.56 -10.53
CA LEU A 413 -10.09 17.01 -9.18
C LEU A 413 -10.66 16.07 -8.10
N ARG A 414 -11.93 15.67 -8.19
CA ARG A 414 -12.54 14.70 -7.25
C ARG A 414 -11.90 13.32 -7.34
N ARG A 415 -11.48 12.90 -8.53
CA ARG A 415 -10.69 11.68 -8.73
C ARG A 415 -9.30 11.78 -8.09
N LEU A 416 -8.65 12.94 -8.18
CA LEU A 416 -7.36 13.19 -7.53
C LEU A 416 -7.50 13.12 -6.01
N GLU A 417 -8.56 13.69 -5.44
CA GLU A 417 -8.85 13.61 -4.00
C GLU A 417 -9.06 12.17 -3.53
N ALA A 418 -9.91 11.39 -4.23
CA ALA A 418 -10.14 9.98 -3.91
C ALA A 418 -8.84 9.16 -3.97
N LEU A 419 -8.01 9.40 -4.99
CA LEU A 419 -6.71 8.76 -5.12
C LEU A 419 -5.73 9.21 -4.03
N SER A 420 -5.79 10.47 -3.60
CA SER A 420 -4.93 11.00 -2.53
C SER A 420 -5.21 10.31 -1.20
N SER A 421 -6.48 10.07 -0.85
CA SER A 421 -6.83 9.23 0.30
C SER A 421 -6.26 7.82 0.18
N GLY A 422 -6.24 7.26 -1.03
CA GLY A 422 -5.57 6.00 -1.34
C GLY A 422 -4.07 6.03 -1.11
N LEU A 423 -3.39 7.10 -1.57
CA LEU A 423 -1.96 7.29 -1.34
C LEU A 423 -1.66 7.38 0.17
N ASP A 424 -2.47 8.10 0.94
CA ASP A 424 -2.28 8.25 2.39
C ASP A 424 -2.42 6.91 3.14
N ALA A 425 -3.30 6.04 2.67
CA ALA A 425 -3.51 4.69 3.21
C ALA A 425 -2.38 3.70 2.91
N VAL A 426 -1.33 4.07 2.16
CA VAL A 426 -0.17 3.20 1.85
C VAL A 426 1.07 3.62 2.65
N ASN A 427 1.70 2.69 3.35
CA ASN A 427 3.00 2.89 3.99
C ASN A 427 4.10 2.22 3.16
N LEU A 428 5.01 2.99 2.58
CA LEU A 428 6.16 2.46 1.84
C LEU A 428 7.30 2.14 2.82
N ILE A 429 7.57 0.86 3.04
CA ILE A 429 8.57 0.43 4.03
C ILE A 429 9.96 0.44 3.40
N GLY A 430 10.84 1.28 3.97
CA GLY A 430 12.29 1.27 3.72
C GLY A 430 13.13 0.76 4.90
N SER A 431 12.53 0.49 6.06
CA SER A 431 13.24 -0.01 7.24
C SER A 431 13.19 -1.53 7.31
N ASP A 432 14.35 -2.18 7.38
CA ASP A 432 14.46 -3.64 7.50
C ASP A 432 13.68 -4.16 8.72
N ARG A 433 13.74 -3.45 9.86
CA ARG A 433 13.02 -3.83 11.09
C ARG A 433 11.51 -3.86 10.92
N ILE A 434 10.94 -2.81 10.30
CA ILE A 434 9.48 -2.74 10.06
C ILE A 434 9.08 -3.77 8.99
N GLN A 435 9.93 -3.97 7.98
CA GLN A 435 9.72 -4.97 6.94
C GLN A 435 9.63 -6.38 7.53
N GLU A 436 10.60 -6.76 8.38
CA GLU A 436 10.60 -8.04 9.08
C GLU A 436 9.36 -8.23 9.94
N LEU A 437 9.00 -7.22 10.75
CA LEU A 437 7.82 -7.28 11.62
C LEU A 437 6.52 -7.45 10.82
N SER A 438 6.37 -6.69 9.73
CA SER A 438 5.19 -6.78 8.86
C SER A 438 5.12 -8.14 8.17
N ALA A 439 6.27 -8.67 7.72
CA ALA A 439 6.36 -9.97 7.07
C ALA A 439 6.02 -11.12 8.04
N MET A 440 6.55 -11.08 9.27
CA MET A 440 6.26 -12.08 10.31
C MET A 440 4.76 -12.12 10.66
N ASN A 441 4.10 -10.96 10.67
CA ASN A 441 2.67 -10.86 10.94
C ASN A 441 1.77 -11.07 9.71
N GLY A 442 2.35 -11.37 8.53
CA GLY A 442 1.59 -11.57 7.29
C GLY A 442 0.87 -10.32 6.78
N THR A 443 1.28 -9.12 7.23
CA THR A 443 0.68 -7.82 6.87
C THR A 443 1.45 -7.10 5.76
N LEU A 444 2.64 -7.61 5.39
CA LEU A 444 3.47 -7.03 4.34
C LEU A 444 2.99 -7.41 2.94
N TYR A 445 2.73 -6.40 2.11
CA TYR A 445 2.52 -6.56 0.68
C TYR A 445 3.81 -6.29 -0.08
N GLU A 446 4.43 -7.35 -0.62
CA GLU A 446 5.66 -7.21 -1.40
C GLU A 446 5.35 -7.10 -2.90
N PHE A 447 5.94 -6.15 -3.60
CA PHE A 447 5.93 -6.06 -5.07
C PHE A 447 7.37 -6.09 -5.56
N LEU A 448 7.79 -7.28 -6.01
CA LEU A 448 9.17 -7.60 -6.37
C LEU A 448 9.31 -7.82 -7.88
N LEU A 449 10.50 -7.55 -8.43
CA LEU A 449 10.82 -7.94 -9.81
C LEU A 449 10.89 -9.47 -9.91
N ALA A 450 10.72 -10.02 -11.12
CA ALA A 450 10.70 -11.47 -11.34
C ALA A 450 11.96 -12.19 -10.79
N GLU A 451 13.11 -11.55 -10.90
CA GLU A 451 14.41 -12.06 -10.39
C GLU A 451 14.51 -12.08 -8.86
N GLU A 452 13.72 -11.24 -8.17
CA GLU A 452 13.69 -11.12 -6.70
C GLU A 452 12.56 -11.94 -6.08
N GLN A 453 11.70 -12.56 -6.90
CA GLN A 453 10.63 -13.40 -6.40
C GLN A 453 11.23 -14.63 -5.73
N LYS A 454 11.04 -14.72 -4.42
CA LYS A 454 11.30 -15.94 -3.67
C LYS A 454 10.29 -17.02 -4.10
N PRO A 455 10.66 -18.32 -4.13
CA PRO A 455 9.70 -19.39 -4.30
C PRO A 455 8.56 -19.25 -3.28
N ALA A 456 7.35 -19.70 -3.65
CA ALA A 456 6.12 -19.56 -2.85
C ALA A 456 6.42 -19.80 -1.36
N SER A 457 6.17 -18.76 -0.58
CA SER A 457 6.74 -18.57 0.76
C SER A 457 6.39 -19.69 1.73
N ASP A 458 7.34 -19.96 2.63
CA ASP A 458 7.17 -20.62 3.92
C ASP A 458 6.25 -19.76 4.82
N LYS A 459 4.98 -19.57 4.42
CA LYS A 459 4.01 -18.81 5.22
C LYS A 459 3.53 -19.71 6.34
N ILE A 460 3.68 -19.26 7.57
CA ILE A 460 3.12 -19.95 8.73
C ILE A 460 1.60 -19.86 8.63
N SER A 461 0.93 -21.01 8.68
CA SER A 461 -0.52 -21.09 8.62
C SER A 461 -1.12 -21.38 9.99
N ARG A 462 -0.43 -22.21 10.79
CA ARG A 462 -0.91 -22.72 12.07
C ARG A 462 0.27 -22.93 13.01
N HIS A 463 0.01 -23.03 14.31
CA HIS A 463 1.07 -23.32 15.26
C HIS A 463 0.58 -24.16 16.45
N VAL A 464 1.53 -24.88 17.06
CA VAL A 464 1.34 -25.66 18.29
C VAL A 464 2.30 -25.13 19.35
N ILE A 465 1.79 -24.91 20.55
CA ILE A 465 2.56 -24.51 21.71
C ILE A 465 2.68 -25.67 22.69
N ILE A 466 3.89 -25.89 23.20
CA ILE A 466 4.17 -26.77 24.34
C ILE A 466 4.70 -25.90 25.47
N LYS A 467 4.05 -25.92 26.63
CA LYS A 467 4.60 -25.37 27.88
C LYS A 467 4.92 -26.50 28.84
N ALA A 468 6.19 -26.61 29.23
CA ALA A 468 6.66 -27.52 30.26
C ALA A 468 7.03 -26.71 31.51
N ASP A 469 6.26 -26.88 32.58
CA ASP A 469 6.37 -26.11 33.82
C ASP A 469 6.94 -26.96 34.96
N VAL A 470 7.95 -26.46 35.67
CA VAL A 470 8.61 -27.19 36.77
C VAL A 470 7.86 -26.98 38.08
N ARG A 471 7.56 -28.09 38.78
CA ARG A 471 6.78 -28.03 40.01
C ARG A 471 7.61 -27.57 41.20
N ASP A 472 6.99 -26.71 42.02
CA ASP A 472 7.58 -26.15 43.24
C ASP A 472 8.99 -25.57 43.04
N SER A 473 9.26 -25.02 41.86
CA SER A 473 10.57 -24.46 41.50
C SER A 473 11.10 -23.49 42.56
N THR A 474 10.26 -22.61 43.12
CA THR A 474 10.68 -21.68 44.18
C THR A 474 11.19 -22.40 45.43
N LYS A 475 10.53 -23.50 45.83
CA LYS A 475 10.93 -24.31 46.97
C LYS A 475 12.21 -25.07 46.65
N LEU A 476 12.32 -25.60 45.43
CA LEU A 476 13.50 -26.30 44.95
C LEU A 476 14.72 -25.36 44.88
N THR A 477 14.56 -24.15 44.37
CA THR A 477 15.58 -23.09 44.35
C THR A 477 16.05 -22.76 45.76
N ARG A 478 15.12 -22.58 46.73
CA ARG A 478 15.50 -22.31 48.13
C ARG A 478 16.34 -23.46 48.72
N MET A 479 15.89 -24.70 48.53
CA MET A 479 16.61 -25.90 48.99
C MET A 479 18.00 -26.05 48.36
N LEU A 480 18.15 -25.70 47.08
CA LEU A 480 19.46 -25.73 46.41
C LEU A 480 20.41 -24.66 46.98
N LEU A 481 19.91 -23.45 47.22
CA LEU A 481 20.68 -22.35 47.82
C LEU A 481 21.10 -22.67 49.26
N GLU A 482 20.19 -23.23 50.07
CA GLU A 482 20.49 -23.69 51.45
C GLU A 482 21.59 -24.76 51.48
N ARG A 483 21.73 -25.54 50.41
CA ARG A 483 22.80 -26.54 50.23
C ARG A 483 24.06 -25.98 49.55
N GLY A 484 24.15 -24.66 49.34
CA GLY A 484 25.29 -24.01 48.70
C GLY A 484 25.45 -24.30 47.20
N MET A 485 24.38 -24.75 46.53
CA MET A 485 24.39 -25.07 45.10
C MET A 485 23.85 -23.92 44.25
N ASN A 486 24.22 -23.90 42.96
CA ASN A 486 23.72 -22.94 41.98
C ASN A 486 22.44 -23.47 41.29
N PRO A 487 21.25 -22.86 41.54
CA PRO A 487 20.00 -23.30 40.93
C PRO A 487 19.99 -23.17 39.40
N ALA A 488 20.61 -22.12 38.84
CA ALA A 488 20.64 -21.91 37.39
C ALA A 488 21.39 -23.03 36.67
N SER A 489 22.56 -23.41 37.18
CA SER A 489 23.32 -24.56 36.65
C SER A 489 22.55 -25.86 36.81
N TYR A 490 21.85 -26.05 37.93
CA TYR A 490 21.04 -27.23 38.18
C TYR A 490 19.89 -27.37 37.16
N PHE A 491 19.11 -26.31 36.89
CA PHE A 491 18.05 -26.36 35.90
C PHE A 491 18.59 -26.47 34.46
N SER A 492 19.69 -25.79 34.15
CA SER A 492 20.31 -25.87 32.82
C SER A 492 20.71 -27.30 32.48
N LEU A 493 21.51 -27.94 33.33
CA LEU A 493 22.10 -29.24 33.04
C LEU A 493 21.09 -30.39 33.07
N ASN A 494 20.06 -30.29 33.92
CA ASN A 494 19.14 -31.40 34.16
C ASN A 494 17.79 -31.27 33.46
N PHE A 495 17.48 -30.10 32.87
CA PHE A 495 16.23 -29.87 32.16
C PHE A 495 16.43 -29.14 30.83
N TYR A 496 16.94 -27.90 30.85
CA TYR A 496 16.97 -27.10 29.63
C TYR A 496 17.92 -27.64 28.57
N ASP A 497 19.17 -27.95 28.89
CA ASP A 497 20.17 -28.43 27.93
C ASP A 497 19.82 -29.80 27.32
N PRO A 498 19.32 -30.78 28.11
CA PRO A 498 18.80 -32.03 27.55
C PRO A 498 17.65 -31.81 26.56
N VAL A 499 16.68 -30.94 26.88
CA VAL A 499 15.54 -30.68 25.99
C VAL A 499 15.94 -29.86 24.76
N ASN A 500 16.86 -28.90 24.90
CA ASN A 500 17.37 -28.09 23.78
C ASN A 500 17.97 -28.97 22.67
N LYS A 501 18.58 -30.11 23.02
CA LYS A 501 19.14 -31.08 22.06
C LYS A 501 18.06 -31.78 21.22
N LEU A 502 16.81 -31.82 21.67
CA LEU A 502 15.70 -32.41 20.92
C LEU A 502 15.09 -31.45 19.89
N LEU A 503 15.24 -30.14 20.06
CA LEU A 503 14.46 -29.15 19.30
C LEU A 503 14.60 -29.29 17.78
N ALA A 504 15.84 -29.46 17.30
CA ALA A 504 16.12 -29.63 15.87
C ALA A 504 15.49 -30.92 15.29
N LYS A 505 15.40 -32.01 16.08
CA LYS A 505 14.79 -33.28 15.66
C LYS A 505 13.29 -33.14 15.40
N TYR A 506 12.62 -32.23 16.11
CA TYR A 506 11.17 -32.04 16.04
C TYR A 506 10.74 -30.79 15.27
N GLU A 507 11.70 -30.01 14.74
CA GLU A 507 11.45 -28.69 14.15
C GLU A 507 10.74 -27.75 15.14
N ALA A 508 11.05 -27.90 16.43
CA ALA A 508 10.52 -27.05 17.48
C ALA A 508 11.44 -25.85 17.69
N THR A 509 10.86 -24.69 17.94
CA THR A 509 11.57 -23.45 18.25
C THR A 509 11.29 -23.05 19.68
N LYS A 510 12.29 -22.48 20.37
CA LYS A 510 12.11 -21.97 21.72
C LYS A 510 11.49 -20.58 21.63
N VAL A 511 10.29 -20.39 22.18
CA VAL A 511 9.58 -19.11 22.18
C VAL A 511 10.15 -18.21 23.28
N PHE A 512 10.23 -18.74 24.50
CA PHE A 512 10.70 -18.00 25.66
C PHE A 512 11.11 -18.97 26.78
N ALA A 513 11.87 -18.47 27.76
CA ALA A 513 12.08 -19.14 29.05
C ALA A 513 11.69 -18.15 30.15
N GLU A 514 10.60 -18.45 30.86
CA GLU A 514 10.09 -17.64 31.97
C GLU A 514 10.35 -18.39 33.27
N GLY A 515 11.32 -17.92 34.07
CA GLY A 515 11.68 -18.54 35.34
C GLY A 515 12.05 -20.02 35.20
N ASP A 516 11.10 -20.88 35.53
CA ASP A 516 11.19 -22.34 35.65
C ASP A 516 10.38 -23.08 34.56
N ALA A 517 9.77 -22.37 33.62
CA ALA A 517 9.04 -22.96 32.50
C ALA A 517 9.85 -22.92 31.19
N LEU A 518 9.60 -23.91 30.33
CA LEU A 518 10.08 -23.98 28.95
C LEU A 518 8.90 -23.92 27.99
N ILE A 519 8.89 -22.92 27.11
CA ILE A 519 7.84 -22.74 26.10
C ILE A 519 8.42 -22.95 24.70
N LEU A 520 7.82 -23.88 23.96
CA LEU A 520 8.23 -24.30 22.62
C LEU A 520 7.09 -24.08 21.62
N ALA A 521 7.43 -23.74 20.38
CA ALA A 521 6.48 -23.64 19.28
C ALA A 521 6.88 -24.55 18.12
N LEU A 522 5.90 -25.24 17.55
CA LEU A 522 6.03 -25.95 16.28
C LEU A 522 5.15 -25.23 15.25
N LEU A 523 5.77 -24.79 14.15
CA LEU A 523 5.13 -23.96 13.13
C LEU A 523 4.79 -24.80 11.90
N GLU A 524 3.53 -24.77 11.49
CA GLU A 524 3.07 -25.40 10.25
C GLU A 524 3.06 -24.35 9.14
N HIS A 525 3.60 -24.73 7.97
CA HIS A 525 3.78 -23.84 6.84
C HIS A 525 2.93 -24.30 5.65
N ASP A 526 2.42 -23.35 4.87
CA ASP A 526 1.63 -23.63 3.68
C ASP A 526 2.40 -24.50 2.66
N GLY A 527 1.70 -25.48 2.08
CA GLY A 527 2.26 -26.37 1.05
C GLY A 527 3.21 -27.46 1.55
N LYS A 528 3.54 -27.50 2.85
CA LYS A 528 4.28 -28.60 3.47
C LYS A 528 3.33 -29.49 4.26
N ALA A 529 3.18 -30.75 3.85
CA ALA A 529 2.49 -31.74 4.67
C ALA A 529 3.27 -31.93 5.98
N SER A 530 2.74 -31.42 7.09
CA SER A 530 3.38 -31.50 8.40
C SER A 530 2.42 -32.06 9.44
N LEU A 531 2.98 -32.71 10.46
CA LEU A 531 2.22 -33.30 11.57
C LEU A 531 2.60 -32.58 12.87
N PRO A 532 2.27 -31.28 13.00
CA PRO A 532 2.77 -30.45 14.10
C PRO A 532 2.27 -30.94 15.45
N VAL A 533 1.01 -31.37 15.57
CA VAL A 533 0.47 -31.84 16.86
C VAL A 533 1.04 -33.20 17.23
N SER A 534 1.17 -34.11 16.27
CA SER A 534 1.80 -35.42 16.47
C SER A 534 3.25 -35.28 16.93
N ARG A 535 4.03 -34.41 16.29
CA ARG A 535 5.40 -34.10 16.70
C ARG A 535 5.45 -33.50 18.09
N ALA A 536 4.53 -32.61 18.42
CA ALA A 536 4.44 -32.02 19.75
C ALA A 536 4.15 -33.06 20.84
N CYS A 537 3.25 -34.02 20.56
CA CYS A 537 2.95 -35.11 21.49
C CYS A 537 4.18 -36.00 21.75
N VAL A 538 4.92 -36.36 20.70
CA VAL A 538 6.14 -37.18 20.84
C VAL A 538 7.24 -36.39 21.57
N LEU A 539 7.43 -35.11 21.24
CA LEU A 539 8.39 -34.24 21.94
C LEU A 539 8.04 -34.13 23.43
N ALA A 540 6.77 -33.89 23.78
CA ALA A 540 6.33 -33.84 25.17
C ALA A 540 6.61 -35.14 25.93
N ARG A 541 6.40 -36.30 25.29
CA ARG A 541 6.74 -37.60 25.87
C ARG A 541 8.25 -37.75 26.11
N GLU A 542 9.07 -37.43 25.12
CA GLU A 542 10.53 -37.51 25.26
C GLU A 542 11.06 -36.55 26.34
N ILE A 543 10.44 -35.36 26.51
CA ILE A 543 10.78 -34.45 27.61
C ILE A 543 10.57 -35.12 28.98
N ILE A 544 9.43 -35.77 29.20
CA ILE A 544 9.14 -36.50 30.45
C ILE A 544 10.12 -37.66 30.66
N GLU A 545 10.43 -38.43 29.62
CA GLU A 545 11.36 -39.56 29.68
C GLU A 545 12.78 -39.10 30.02
N ILE A 546 13.26 -38.01 29.42
CA ILE A 546 14.56 -37.42 29.73
C ILE A 546 14.62 -36.98 31.19
N VAL A 547 13.62 -36.23 31.67
CA VAL A 547 13.60 -35.75 33.06
C VAL A 547 13.56 -36.94 34.03
N ARG A 548 12.79 -37.99 33.73
CA ARG A 548 12.79 -39.23 34.51
C ARG A 548 14.17 -39.89 34.55
N GLY A 549 14.86 -39.97 33.42
CA GLY A 549 16.22 -40.50 33.33
C GLY A 549 17.23 -39.69 34.18
N TYR A 550 17.19 -38.37 34.09
CA TYR A 550 18.05 -37.49 34.90
C TYR A 550 17.70 -37.56 36.39
N ASN A 551 16.42 -37.71 36.75
CA ASN A 551 16.00 -37.88 38.14
C ASN A 551 16.65 -39.11 38.80
N HIS A 552 16.86 -40.21 38.08
CA HIS A 552 17.59 -41.36 38.62
C HIS A 552 19.05 -41.02 38.97
N LEU A 553 19.71 -40.16 38.17
CA LEU A 553 21.06 -39.68 38.44
C LEU A 553 21.08 -38.70 39.62
N LEU A 554 20.13 -37.77 39.66
CA LEU A 554 19.98 -36.79 40.73
C LEU A 554 19.75 -37.45 42.08
N GLN A 555 18.86 -38.45 42.14
CA GLN A 555 18.58 -39.21 43.36
C GLN A 555 19.82 -39.96 43.87
N ARG A 556 20.60 -40.58 42.97
CA ARG A 556 21.88 -41.23 43.33
C ARG A 556 22.91 -40.24 43.87
N ALA A 557 22.88 -39.00 43.42
CA ALA A 557 23.73 -37.91 43.90
C ALA A 557 23.17 -37.19 45.14
N GLY A 558 22.04 -37.63 45.71
CA GLY A 558 21.39 -36.99 46.87
C GLY A 558 20.74 -35.64 46.56
N LEU A 559 20.55 -35.33 45.27
CA LEU A 559 19.92 -34.10 44.78
C LEU A 559 18.40 -34.28 44.66
N PRO A 560 17.61 -33.19 44.81
CA PRO A 560 16.17 -33.25 44.62
C PRO A 560 15.82 -33.69 43.19
N SER A 561 14.65 -34.30 43.00
CA SER A 561 14.12 -34.64 41.68
C SER A 561 13.33 -33.48 41.08
N LEU A 562 13.30 -33.42 39.75
CA LEU A 562 12.47 -32.52 38.96
C LEU A 562 11.12 -33.16 38.66
N GLU A 563 10.06 -32.40 38.85
CA GLU A 563 8.70 -32.78 38.45
C GLU A 563 8.17 -31.72 37.49
N LEU A 564 7.46 -32.16 36.46
CA LEU A 564 6.94 -31.29 35.41
C LEU A 564 5.42 -31.36 35.34
N GLY A 565 4.78 -30.42 34.68
CA GLY A 565 3.59 -30.74 33.90
C GLY A 565 3.62 -30.04 32.56
N ILE A 566 3.12 -30.75 31.56
CA ILE A 566 3.17 -30.31 30.18
C ILE A 566 1.76 -30.01 29.70
N GLY A 567 1.61 -28.83 29.09
CA GLY A 567 0.42 -28.40 28.36
C GLY A 567 0.71 -28.29 26.86
N ILE A 568 -0.16 -28.84 26.02
CA ILE A 568 -0.10 -28.73 24.55
C ILE A 568 -1.35 -28.00 24.05
N SER A 569 -1.17 -26.87 23.38
CA SER A 569 -2.27 -26.14 22.72
C SER A 569 -2.00 -25.98 21.22
N PHE A 570 -3.07 -25.98 20.44
CA PHE A 570 -3.03 -25.78 18.99
C PHE A 570 -3.93 -24.61 18.62
N GLN A 571 -3.45 -23.76 17.71
CA GLN A 571 -4.23 -22.66 17.18
C GLN A 571 -4.21 -22.70 15.65
N ASP A 572 -5.41 -22.66 15.07
CA ASP A 572 -5.65 -22.65 13.63
C ASP A 572 -5.47 -21.24 13.02
N SER A 573 -4.34 -20.61 13.35
CA SER A 573 -3.90 -19.34 12.79
C SER A 573 -2.38 -19.20 12.96
N PRO A 574 -1.70 -18.34 12.20
CA PRO A 574 -0.33 -17.96 12.51
C PRO A 574 -0.26 -17.27 13.89
N PRO A 575 0.87 -17.38 14.60
CA PRO A 575 1.12 -16.56 15.77
C PRO A 575 1.38 -15.10 15.36
N MET A 576 1.13 -14.17 16.28
CA MET A 576 1.51 -12.77 16.10
C MET A 576 2.85 -12.50 16.78
N TYR A 577 3.60 -11.53 16.27
CA TYR A 577 4.91 -11.15 16.79
C TYR A 577 4.96 -9.65 17.08
N LEU A 578 5.63 -9.31 18.18
CA LEU A 578 6.06 -7.95 18.51
C LEU A 578 7.60 -7.92 18.66
N MET A 579 8.21 -6.77 18.40
CA MET A 579 9.66 -6.59 18.53
C MET A 579 10.00 -5.74 19.76
N ASP A 580 10.75 -6.30 20.70
CA ASP A 580 11.40 -5.59 21.80
C ASP A 580 12.92 -5.55 21.59
N GLY A 581 13.44 -4.42 21.12
CA GLY A 581 14.80 -4.33 20.56
C GLY A 581 14.98 -5.33 19.41
N ASP A 582 15.95 -6.23 19.55
CA ASP A 582 16.23 -7.34 18.62
C ASP A 582 15.50 -8.64 19.00
N ARG A 583 14.72 -8.64 20.10
CA ARG A 583 13.99 -9.81 20.57
C ARG A 583 12.59 -9.86 19.98
N GLN A 584 12.27 -11.00 19.39
CA GLN A 584 10.91 -11.34 18.96
C GLN A 584 10.14 -11.88 20.16
N ILE A 585 8.96 -11.32 20.42
CA ILE A 585 8.02 -11.78 21.42
C ILE A 585 6.78 -12.27 20.70
N MET A 586 6.45 -13.54 20.90
CA MET A 586 5.26 -14.18 20.34
C MET A 586 4.02 -13.85 21.17
N ILE A 587 2.92 -13.53 20.50
CA ILE A 587 1.58 -13.37 21.05
C ILE A 587 0.68 -14.42 20.42
N SER A 588 0.02 -15.23 21.26
CA SER A 588 -0.84 -16.31 20.84
C SER A 588 -1.78 -16.72 21.99
N ASP A 589 -3.03 -17.07 21.68
CA ASP A 589 -3.96 -17.61 22.66
C ASP A 589 -3.54 -19.01 23.12
N ALA A 590 -2.89 -19.77 22.23
CA ALA A 590 -2.31 -21.06 22.57
C ALA A 590 -1.21 -20.97 23.64
N LEU A 591 -0.53 -19.82 23.79
CA LEU A 591 0.40 -19.60 24.91
C LEU A 591 -0.36 -19.61 26.24
N ASN A 592 -1.43 -18.83 26.35
CA ASN A 592 -2.26 -18.73 27.56
C ASN A 592 -2.95 -20.06 27.88
N GLU A 593 -3.45 -20.75 26.86
CA GLU A 593 -4.10 -22.05 27.05
C GLU A 593 -3.08 -23.12 27.49
N SER A 594 -1.89 -23.17 26.87
CA SER A 594 -0.84 -24.12 27.25
C SER A 594 -0.41 -23.95 28.71
N ASP A 595 -0.40 -22.72 29.24
CA ASP A 595 -0.16 -22.42 30.64
C ASP A 595 -1.26 -22.97 31.57
N ARG A 596 -2.53 -22.75 31.22
CA ARG A 596 -3.64 -23.33 31.97
C ARG A 596 -3.60 -24.86 31.97
N LEU A 597 -3.22 -25.48 30.85
CA LEU A 597 -3.11 -26.93 30.70
C LEU A 597 -1.91 -27.53 31.44
N SER A 598 -0.80 -26.80 31.48
CA SER A 598 0.38 -27.20 32.23
C SER A 598 0.25 -26.93 33.72
N SER A 599 -0.79 -26.24 34.22
CA SER A 599 -0.94 -25.92 35.65
C SER A 599 -1.30 -27.11 36.55
N CYS A 600 -1.00 -27.01 37.86
CA CYS A 600 -1.37 -28.00 38.87
C CYS A 600 -1.69 -27.35 40.22
N ASN A 601 -2.85 -27.68 40.80
CA ASN A 601 -3.29 -27.11 42.07
C ASN A 601 -2.53 -27.73 43.26
N LYS A 602 -1.92 -26.86 44.09
CA LYS A 602 -1.09 -27.26 45.25
C LYS A 602 -1.84 -28.09 46.29
N ARG A 603 -3.12 -27.80 46.55
CA ARG A 603 -3.91 -28.51 47.57
C ARG A 603 -4.22 -29.93 47.10
N VAL A 604 -4.67 -30.07 45.85
CA VAL A 604 -4.95 -31.37 45.25
C VAL A 604 -3.67 -32.19 45.12
N ARG A 605 -2.54 -31.59 44.75
CA ARG A 605 -1.26 -32.30 44.72
C ARG A 605 -0.87 -32.87 46.07
N LYS A 606 -1.06 -32.12 47.16
CA LYS A 606 -0.80 -32.63 48.52
C LYS A 606 -1.78 -33.76 48.88
N MET A 607 -3.05 -33.65 48.51
CA MET A 607 -4.05 -34.69 48.75
C MET A 607 -3.74 -35.98 47.99
N LEU A 608 -3.42 -35.88 46.70
CA LEU A 608 -3.11 -37.02 45.84
C LEU A 608 -1.71 -37.60 46.09
N SER A 609 -0.78 -36.88 46.73
CA SER A 609 0.52 -37.45 47.09
C SER A 609 0.45 -38.66 48.04
N ALA A 610 -0.69 -38.85 48.72
CA ALA A 610 -0.94 -39.98 49.62
C ALA A 610 -1.71 -41.14 48.95
N VAL A 611 -2.08 -41.00 47.68
CA VAL A 611 -2.95 -41.94 46.95
C VAL A 611 -2.29 -42.32 45.64
N ASP A 612 -2.18 -43.62 45.35
CA ASP A 612 -1.68 -44.07 44.05
C ASP A 612 -2.78 -43.87 43.00
N THR A 613 -2.56 -42.94 42.06
CA THR A 613 -3.51 -42.64 40.99
C THR A 613 -3.11 -43.34 39.71
N PRO A 614 -4.08 -43.89 38.94
CA PRO A 614 -3.77 -44.55 37.67
C PRO A 614 -3.27 -43.58 36.60
N PHE A 615 -3.52 -42.28 36.79
CA PHE A 615 -3.27 -41.21 35.83
C PHE A 615 -2.47 -40.07 36.47
N ASN A 616 -1.71 -39.38 35.62
CA ASN A 616 -0.88 -38.23 35.99
C ASN A 616 -1.60 -36.89 35.80
N VAL A 617 -2.83 -36.91 35.27
CA VAL A 617 -3.65 -35.75 34.98
C VAL A 617 -5.07 -35.99 35.49
N HIS A 618 -5.63 -35.05 36.26
CA HIS A 618 -7.00 -35.09 36.76
C HIS A 618 -7.66 -33.71 36.71
N ALA A 619 -8.98 -33.70 36.52
CA ALA A 619 -9.83 -32.53 36.67
C ALA A 619 -10.92 -32.87 37.70
N PHE A 620 -11.08 -32.02 38.71
CA PHE A 620 -12.08 -32.18 39.76
C PHE A 620 -13.12 -31.07 39.65
N GLN A 621 -14.39 -31.44 39.62
CA GLN A 621 -15.51 -30.50 39.64
C GLN A 621 -16.25 -30.65 40.96
N THR A 622 -16.63 -29.52 41.57
CA THR A 622 -17.46 -29.51 42.77
C THR A 622 -18.91 -29.86 42.43
N ALA A 623 -19.50 -30.80 43.17
CA ALA A 623 -20.80 -31.42 42.84
C ALA A 623 -22.04 -30.49 42.92
N GLU A 624 -21.89 -29.23 43.34
CA GLU A 624 -23.02 -28.34 43.65
C GLU A 624 -23.26 -27.18 42.67
N VAL A 625 -22.61 -27.14 41.49
CA VAL A 625 -22.72 -25.98 40.59
C VAL A 625 -23.19 -26.38 39.18
N GLN A 626 -24.22 -25.67 38.70
CA GLN A 626 -24.76 -25.78 37.34
C GLN A 626 -23.68 -25.43 36.30
N GLU A 627 -23.72 -26.16 35.18
CA GLU A 627 -22.77 -26.12 34.06
C GLU A 627 -22.60 -24.69 33.48
N SER A 628 -21.53 -23.98 33.84
CA SER A 628 -20.90 -22.96 32.96
C SER A 628 -19.59 -22.34 33.44
N ASP A 629 -19.11 -22.56 34.67
CA ASP A 629 -17.90 -21.87 35.16
C ASP A 629 -16.65 -22.78 35.10
N GLU A 630 -15.81 -22.60 34.05
CA GLU A 630 -14.48 -23.21 33.93
C GLU A 630 -13.56 -22.89 35.13
N ASP A 631 -13.86 -21.81 35.86
CA ASP A 631 -13.12 -21.33 37.04
C ASP A 631 -13.29 -22.21 38.30
N LEU A 632 -14.24 -23.16 38.29
CA LEU A 632 -14.47 -24.08 39.41
C LEU A 632 -13.81 -25.45 39.25
N ILE A 633 -13.13 -25.70 38.13
CA ILE A 633 -12.43 -26.96 37.88
C ILE A 633 -11.04 -26.93 38.54
N VAL A 634 -10.85 -27.76 39.57
CA VAL A 634 -9.54 -27.92 40.21
C VAL A 634 -8.68 -28.89 39.42
N LYS A 635 -7.55 -28.41 38.90
CA LYS A 635 -6.68 -29.13 37.96
C LYS A 635 -5.51 -29.80 38.69
N TYR A 636 -5.16 -31.01 38.28
CA TYR A 636 -3.96 -31.73 38.70
C TYR A 636 -3.21 -32.23 37.47
N ASN A 637 -1.93 -31.90 37.37
CA ASN A 637 -1.02 -32.37 36.32
C ASN A 637 0.37 -32.57 36.93
N LEU A 638 0.80 -33.80 37.13
CA LEU A 638 2.08 -34.13 37.74
C LEU A 638 2.80 -35.19 36.92
N ASN A 639 3.89 -34.80 36.26
CA ASN A 639 4.59 -35.57 35.23
C ASN A 639 3.64 -36.05 34.12
N GLY A 640 2.56 -35.29 33.90
CA GLY A 640 1.53 -35.56 32.91
C GLY A 640 1.65 -34.65 31.68
N ILE A 641 0.94 -35.03 30.63
CA ILE A 641 0.79 -34.26 29.40
C ILE A 641 -0.72 -34.05 29.20
N LYS A 642 -1.16 -32.79 29.25
CA LYS A 642 -2.54 -32.42 28.95
C LYS A 642 -2.57 -31.62 27.65
N MET A 643 -3.55 -31.88 26.79
CA MET A 643 -3.74 -31.12 25.55
C MET A 643 -5.10 -30.43 25.49
N SER A 644 -5.17 -29.36 24.70
CA SER A 644 -6.42 -28.70 24.33
C SER A 644 -7.30 -29.60 23.47
N GLU A 645 -8.61 -29.35 23.47
CA GLU A 645 -9.55 -30.03 22.58
C GLU A 645 -9.21 -29.79 21.10
N ALA A 646 -8.81 -28.55 20.76
CA ALA A 646 -8.39 -28.20 19.41
C ALA A 646 -7.17 -29.01 18.96
N ALA A 647 -6.18 -29.20 19.84
CA ALA A 647 -5.03 -30.06 19.56
C ALA A 647 -5.47 -31.52 19.41
N PHE A 648 -6.37 -32.03 20.26
CA PHE A 648 -6.85 -33.40 20.16
C PHE A 648 -7.59 -33.67 18.84
N ALA A 649 -8.51 -32.79 18.45
CA ALA A 649 -9.22 -32.89 17.17
C ALA A 649 -8.25 -32.86 15.98
N ARG A 650 -7.24 -31.99 16.03
CA ARG A 650 -6.19 -31.93 15.00
C ARG A 650 -5.34 -33.20 14.98
N LEU A 651 -4.98 -33.75 16.14
CA LEU A 651 -4.25 -35.02 16.23
C LEU A 651 -5.04 -36.17 15.60
N GLN A 652 -6.35 -36.25 15.83
CA GLN A 652 -7.22 -37.26 15.20
C GLN A 652 -7.19 -37.15 13.66
N GLN A 653 -7.18 -35.93 13.12
CA GLN A 653 -7.04 -35.70 11.67
C GLN A 653 -5.66 -36.13 11.15
N GLU A 654 -4.59 -35.76 11.86
CA GLU A 654 -3.20 -36.14 11.55
C GLU A 654 -3.00 -37.67 11.59
N MET A 655 -3.64 -38.36 12.54
CA MET A 655 -3.59 -39.82 12.64
C MET A 655 -4.42 -40.51 11.55
N SER A 656 -5.57 -39.95 11.19
CA SER A 656 -6.42 -40.48 10.12
C SER A 656 -5.72 -40.40 8.77
N THR A 657 -5.03 -39.30 8.48
CA THR A 657 -4.21 -39.18 7.27
C THR A 657 -3.07 -40.20 7.26
N LEU A 658 -2.37 -40.41 8.37
CA LEU A 658 -1.37 -41.50 8.50
C LEU A 658 -1.93 -42.90 8.24
N SER A 659 -3.17 -43.18 8.69
CA SER A 659 -3.81 -44.49 8.50
C SER A 659 -4.17 -44.76 7.02
N SER A 660 -4.54 -43.73 6.27
CA SER A 660 -4.85 -43.84 4.83
C SER A 660 -3.61 -44.13 3.95
N PHE A 661 -2.42 -43.68 4.36
CA PHE A 661 -1.16 -44.05 3.71
C PHE A 661 -0.75 -45.51 3.97
N ALA A 662 -1.30 -46.17 4.99
CA ALA A 662 -1.02 -47.58 5.29
C ALA A 662 -1.86 -48.56 4.45
N SER A 663 -2.91 -48.08 3.76
CA SER A 663 -3.80 -48.90 2.94
C SER A 663 -3.42 -49.01 1.45
N GLU A 664 -2.29 -48.47 0.99
CA GLU A 664 -1.78 -48.77 -0.36
C GLU A 664 -1.04 -50.12 -0.39
N PRO A 665 -1.51 -51.13 -1.14
CA PRO A 665 -0.87 -52.44 -1.25
C PRO A 665 0.25 -52.39 -2.30
N ARG A 666 1.33 -51.66 -2.03
CA ARG A 666 2.56 -51.73 -2.85
C ARG A 666 3.78 -51.64 -1.97
N LEU A 667 4.05 -52.67 -1.15
CA LEU A 667 5.38 -52.99 -0.60
C LEU A 667 5.40 -54.34 0.15
N GLN A 668 4.69 -55.36 -0.35
CA GLN A 668 4.83 -56.74 0.13
C GLN A 668 5.47 -57.65 -0.92
N THR A 669 6.67 -57.33 -1.42
CA THR A 669 7.55 -58.32 -2.06
C THR A 669 9.02 -57.85 -2.05
N ALA A 670 9.71 -58.00 -0.93
CA ALA A 670 11.17 -58.22 -0.94
C ALA A 670 11.65 -58.77 0.40
N ARG A 671 12.18 -60.00 0.39
CA ARG A 671 12.96 -60.58 1.48
C ARG A 671 14.17 -59.69 1.81
N PRO A 672 14.65 -59.66 3.07
CA PRO A 672 15.67 -58.71 3.49
C PRO A 672 17.05 -59.13 2.97
N LYS A 673 17.77 -58.20 2.33
CA LYS A 673 19.25 -58.22 2.32
C LYS A 673 19.74 -57.18 3.32
N ARG A 674 20.52 -57.65 4.30
CA ARG A 674 21.33 -56.83 5.21
C ARG A 674 22.11 -55.79 4.39
N ASN A 675 21.92 -54.51 4.68
CA ASN A 675 23.01 -53.55 4.78
C ASN A 675 22.53 -52.28 5.51
N GLN A 676 23.29 -51.92 6.54
CA GLN A 676 23.16 -50.73 7.37
C GLN A 676 23.54 -49.48 6.57
N HIS A 677 22.71 -48.42 6.59
CA HIS A 677 23.07 -47.05 7.01
C HIS A 677 21.95 -46.03 6.65
N ASN A 678 21.53 -45.28 7.67
CA ASN A 678 20.83 -43.98 7.71
C ASN A 678 19.69 -43.68 6.72
N ARG A 679 18.46 -43.97 7.17
CA ARG A 679 17.24 -43.15 6.96
C ARG A 679 16.45 -43.10 8.27
N PRO A 680 15.83 -41.97 8.65
CA PRO A 680 15.05 -41.88 9.88
C PRO A 680 13.75 -42.68 9.72
N GLN A 681 13.68 -43.81 10.39
CA GLN A 681 12.47 -44.61 10.53
C GLN A 681 11.72 -44.05 11.74
N ILE A 682 10.62 -43.33 11.48
CA ILE A 682 9.69 -42.93 12.54
C ILE A 682 9.17 -44.22 13.18
N ASP A 683 9.57 -44.48 14.42
CA ASP A 683 9.17 -45.67 15.16
C ASP A 683 7.66 -45.63 15.41
N ARG A 684 6.92 -46.45 14.67
CA ARG A 684 5.45 -46.55 14.74
C ARG A 684 4.97 -47.07 16.10
N SER A 685 5.81 -47.76 16.86
CA SER A 685 5.45 -48.25 18.20
C SER A 685 5.32 -47.12 19.22
N ALA A 686 6.04 -46.02 19.02
CA ALA A 686 6.01 -44.84 19.89
C ALA A 686 4.69 -44.04 19.80
N ILE A 687 4.05 -44.02 18.63
CA ILE A 687 2.81 -43.25 18.40
C ILE A 687 1.58 -44.02 18.90
N LEU A 688 1.56 -45.34 18.76
CA LEU A 688 0.47 -46.20 19.24
C LEU A 688 0.48 -46.45 20.76
N GLN A 689 1.59 -46.18 21.45
CA GLN A 689 1.70 -46.26 22.91
C GLN A 689 1.56 -44.91 23.63
N CYS A 690 1.19 -43.85 22.92
CA CYS A 690 0.78 -42.60 23.57
C CYS A 690 -0.56 -42.84 24.30
N ARG A 691 -0.50 -43.23 25.58
CA ARG A 691 -1.63 -43.06 26.52
C ARG A 691 -1.84 -41.55 26.70
N LEU A 692 -2.57 -40.96 25.76
CA LEU A 692 -3.14 -39.63 25.90
C LEU A 692 -4.44 -39.81 26.69
N GLU A 693 -4.45 -39.31 27.91
CA GLU A 693 -5.54 -39.50 28.85
C GLU A 693 -6.43 -38.25 28.82
N MET A 694 -7.67 -38.43 28.36
CA MET A 694 -8.73 -37.43 28.46
C MET A 694 -9.73 -37.82 29.55
N PRO A 695 -10.45 -36.86 30.16
CA PRO A 695 -11.69 -37.15 30.87
C PRO A 695 -12.77 -37.55 29.85
N LEU A 696 -13.63 -38.50 30.25
CA LEU A 696 -14.95 -38.69 29.64
C LEU A 696 -15.84 -37.49 29.97
#